data_AF-A0A543KLI7-F1
#
_entry.id   AF-A0A543KLI7-F1
#
_cell.length_a   1.000
_cell.length_b   1.000
_cell.length_c   1.000
_cell.angle_alpha   90.00
_cell.angle_beta   90.00
_cell.angle_gamma   90.00
#
_symmetry.space_group_name_H-M   'P 1'
#
loop_
_entity.id
_entity.type
_entity.pdbx_description
1 polymer ?
#
loop_
_entity_poly.entity_id
_entity_poly.type
_entity_poly.pdbx_seq_one_letter_code
_entity_poly.pdbx_strand_id
1 'polypeptide(L)'
;MDRQERARLREVVADAGLLAPVARRVVEHRAATSGAGEQAREAFAGRVVEVHPPGQVHWRVLPLAPGDEEGLGRVAGAAGLVELDEQQAGLLDELARTVPADVERTRVLGPVRRLFTGPARRQEAREAAERLLTRHPLWAGEGLRRLLDRCDAQGREPAFPMSLTQALSPSVGLRDALGRPPDRAEVVAFEGGGLVAALPLLASVIPREQAAREQVLAAGGAVREAVARRLLEEMPVERLREATNERIRVGALEAAGLTTVQDVLERGAPLASLPGVGEVTARRIQGAAATLATLARDGASVTVDPHDRTPEATRLLTALHTWEVLRQAAKTTDVIALAQSLEPLAATIPPGATHLAVLGYGATPKDLLELLAPLPGRARELADALDRAMTGEAWDDFLRRPTDYFSLLSELGLVEETGTYGDLPDDVVEAVREQALDTRLLRVSLRGYQSFAARFALVRRKVLIGDEMGLGKTIEALAVLTHLAADRGRWFLVVCPASVLTGWTREIALRTELDVRRLHGPERDAEARRWRRDGGVAVTTYSTLGRIQEHLDGFELDALVVDEAHYVKNPGAGRSRRVRALAARTQHVVLLTGTPLENRVEEFASLVEMLQPDLLDVETATPVEFRRAVAPVYLRRNVEDVLVELPELVEVDDWLELSTADHEAYREAVERGSFQDMRRAAFRSGAASAKLARLVEIVEEAEDNGRRVIVFSHFREVLDAVARALPGRVFGPLTGSLPAERRQEVVDEFSVARGGAVLVAQIQVGGVGLNIQAASVVVICEPQVKPTTEWQAIARARRMGQLESVQVHRLLAEDSVDERMVEILSGKSDIFHAFARISDTAQSAPEAYDVSEADLARRVIEAERRRLLGAPADKAPWPA
;
A
#
# COMPACT_ATOMS: atom_id res chain seq x y z
N MET A 1 -5.76 -27.87 98.04
CA MET A 1 -6.33 -26.51 98.18
C MET A 1 -6.36 -26.09 99.64
N ASP A 2 -5.16 -25.81 100.14
CA ASP A 2 -4.91 -25.08 101.37
C ASP A 2 -5.36 -23.60 101.24
N ARG A 3 -5.18 -22.80 102.30
CA ARG A 3 -5.59 -21.39 102.31
C ARG A 3 -4.76 -20.53 101.34
N GLN A 4 -3.51 -20.89 101.09
CA GLN A 4 -2.55 -20.16 100.27
C GLN A 4 -2.79 -20.41 98.77
N GLU A 5 -3.03 -21.65 98.37
CA GLU A 5 -3.46 -22.06 97.02
C GLU A 5 -4.78 -21.40 96.62
N ARG A 6 -5.73 -21.26 97.56
CA ARG A 6 -7.00 -20.55 97.30
C ARG A 6 -6.84 -19.04 97.16
N ALA A 7 -5.80 -18.45 97.76
CA ALA A 7 -5.48 -17.04 97.59
C ALA A 7 -4.82 -16.83 96.22
N ARG A 8 -3.82 -17.65 95.88
CA ARG A 8 -3.18 -17.66 94.55
C ARG A 8 -4.17 -17.90 93.42
N LEU A 9 -5.05 -18.90 93.54
CA LEU A 9 -6.05 -19.17 92.50
C LEU A 9 -7.00 -17.98 92.28
N ARG A 10 -7.34 -17.22 93.34
CA ARG A 10 -8.16 -16.01 93.20
C ARG A 10 -7.43 -14.91 92.44
N GLU A 11 -6.13 -14.75 92.66
CA GLU A 11 -5.27 -13.83 91.92
C GLU A 11 -5.12 -14.23 90.45
N VAL A 12 -4.84 -15.51 90.17
CA VAL A 12 -4.78 -16.07 88.80
C VAL A 12 -6.10 -15.88 88.05
N VAL A 13 -7.24 -16.13 88.70
CA VAL A 13 -8.58 -15.92 88.11
C VAL A 13 -8.85 -14.44 87.82
N ALA A 14 -8.38 -13.54 88.69
CA ALA A 14 -8.51 -12.09 88.46
C ALA A 14 -7.65 -11.62 87.29
N ASP A 15 -6.39 -12.07 87.21
CA ASP A 15 -5.50 -11.79 86.07
C ASP A 15 -6.05 -12.34 84.76
N ALA A 16 -6.55 -13.57 84.75
CA ALA A 16 -7.21 -14.17 83.60
C ALA A 16 -8.45 -13.38 83.17
N GLY A 17 -9.23 -12.87 84.13
CA GLY A 17 -10.41 -12.04 83.86
C GLY A 17 -10.08 -10.71 83.16
N LEU A 18 -8.88 -10.18 83.38
CA LEU A 18 -8.38 -8.98 82.70
C LEU A 18 -7.79 -9.30 81.33
N LEU A 19 -6.99 -10.37 81.22
CA LEU A 19 -6.21 -10.68 80.02
C LEU A 19 -6.99 -11.44 78.95
N ALA A 20 -7.90 -12.34 79.32
CA ALA A 20 -8.60 -13.18 78.36
C ALA A 20 -9.51 -12.41 77.38
N PRO A 21 -10.27 -11.38 77.78
CA PRO A 21 -11.05 -10.58 76.84
C PRO A 21 -10.16 -9.84 75.83
N VAL A 22 -8.98 -9.38 76.26
CA VAL A 22 -7.98 -8.75 75.39
C VAL A 22 -7.41 -9.78 74.42
N ALA A 23 -6.95 -10.92 74.93
CA ALA A 23 -6.42 -12.02 74.12
C ALA A 23 -7.42 -12.50 73.07
N ARG A 24 -8.70 -12.64 73.41
CA ARG A 24 -9.76 -13.03 72.48
C ARG A 24 -9.94 -12.01 71.34
N ARG A 25 -10.01 -10.71 71.66
CA ARG A 25 -10.07 -9.66 70.62
C ARG A 25 -8.85 -9.69 69.72
N VAL A 26 -7.66 -9.88 70.29
CA VAL A 26 -6.41 -10.00 69.53
C VAL A 26 -6.46 -11.20 68.57
N VAL A 27 -6.89 -12.37 69.03
CA VAL A 27 -7.01 -13.58 68.19
C VAL A 27 -8.04 -13.39 67.08
N GLU A 28 -9.23 -12.88 67.41
CA GLU A 28 -10.31 -12.64 66.44
C GLU A 28 -9.87 -11.61 65.38
N HIS A 29 -9.26 -10.50 65.80
CA HIS A 29 -8.72 -9.49 64.89
C HIS A 29 -7.62 -10.05 63.99
N ARG A 30 -6.62 -10.75 64.55
CA ARG A 30 -5.52 -11.33 63.76
C ARG A 30 -6.03 -12.32 62.72
N ALA A 31 -6.98 -13.19 63.08
CA ALA A 31 -7.58 -14.14 62.15
C ALA A 31 -8.34 -13.44 61.02
N ALA A 32 -9.14 -12.41 61.35
CA ALA A 32 -9.87 -11.62 60.35
C ALA A 32 -8.93 -10.85 59.42
N THR A 33 -7.90 -10.19 59.96
CA THR A 33 -6.91 -9.42 59.19
C THR A 33 -6.08 -10.33 58.29
N SER A 34 -5.61 -11.47 58.79
CA SER A 34 -4.87 -12.47 58.00
C SER A 34 -5.73 -13.02 56.86
N GLY A 35 -6.98 -13.41 57.14
CA GLY A 35 -7.89 -13.95 56.13
C GLY A 35 -8.26 -12.93 55.06
N ALA A 36 -8.52 -11.68 55.44
CA ALA A 36 -8.80 -10.59 54.49
C ALA A 36 -7.58 -10.26 53.62
N GLY A 37 -6.38 -10.32 54.18
CA GLY A 37 -5.13 -10.12 53.44
C GLY A 37 -4.84 -11.26 52.45
N GLU A 38 -5.08 -12.51 52.84
CA GLU A 38 -4.92 -13.68 51.97
C GLU A 38 -5.89 -13.64 50.78
N GLN A 39 -7.17 -13.35 51.03
CA GLN A 39 -8.16 -13.16 49.98
C GLN A 39 -7.78 -12.04 49.00
N ALA A 40 -7.27 -10.91 49.53
CA ALA A 40 -6.81 -9.81 48.68
C ALA A 40 -5.56 -10.21 47.86
N ARG A 41 -4.62 -10.96 48.43
CA ARG A 41 -3.44 -11.49 47.70
C ARG A 41 -3.85 -12.41 46.56
N GLU A 42 -4.76 -13.35 46.81
CA GLU A 42 -5.28 -14.25 45.77
C GLU A 42 -5.97 -13.47 44.65
N ALA A 43 -6.78 -12.46 45.01
CA ALA A 43 -7.44 -11.60 44.03
C ALA A 43 -6.41 -10.85 43.14
N PHE A 44 -5.34 -10.30 43.70
CA PHE A 44 -4.28 -9.66 42.92
C PHE A 44 -3.48 -10.68 42.08
N ALA A 45 -3.12 -11.82 42.64
CA ALA A 45 -2.37 -12.87 41.95
C ALA A 45 -3.14 -13.39 40.72
N GLY A 46 -4.47 -13.52 40.81
CA GLY A 46 -5.34 -13.92 39.70
C GLY A 46 -5.42 -12.93 38.54
N ARG A 47 -4.97 -11.68 38.72
CA ARG A 47 -4.90 -10.65 37.66
C ARG A 47 -3.50 -10.46 37.08
N VAL A 48 -2.52 -11.23 37.53
CA VAL A 48 -1.15 -11.12 37.03
C VAL A 48 -1.06 -11.76 35.65
N VAL A 49 -0.52 -11.03 34.70
CA VAL A 49 -0.25 -11.52 33.35
C VAL A 49 1.23 -11.62 33.10
N GLU A 50 1.64 -12.70 32.46
CA GLU A 50 3.00 -12.84 31.95
C GLU A 50 3.07 -12.29 30.51
N VAL A 51 4.05 -11.43 30.25
CA VAL A 51 4.24 -10.75 28.97
C VAL A 51 5.55 -11.24 28.35
N HIS A 52 5.45 -11.77 27.13
CA HIS A 52 6.54 -12.44 26.41
C HIS A 52 6.67 -11.93 24.96
N PRO A 53 7.31 -10.77 24.72
CA PRO A 53 7.50 -10.26 23.36
C PRO A 53 8.45 -11.12 22.52
N PRO A 54 8.33 -11.09 21.18
CA PRO A 54 9.26 -11.75 20.27
C PRO A 54 10.71 -11.28 20.49
N GLY A 55 11.66 -12.20 20.65
CA GLY A 55 13.09 -11.86 20.85
C GLY A 55 13.57 -11.75 22.31
N GLN A 56 12.68 -12.00 23.28
CA GLN A 56 12.87 -12.08 24.75
C GLN A 56 13.46 -10.87 25.50
N VAL A 57 12.63 -10.26 26.35
CA VAL A 57 12.82 -10.21 27.82
C VAL A 57 11.45 -10.37 28.50
N HIS A 58 11.41 -10.83 29.76
CA HIS A 58 10.19 -11.33 30.43
C HIS A 58 9.68 -10.40 31.55
N TRP A 59 8.37 -10.13 31.57
CA TRP A 59 7.70 -9.37 32.63
C TRP A 59 6.48 -10.10 33.20
N ARG A 60 6.21 -9.88 34.48
CA ARG A 60 4.90 -10.11 35.08
C ARG A 60 4.27 -8.78 35.42
N VAL A 61 3.04 -8.58 34.98
CA VAL A 61 2.37 -7.28 35.05
C VAL A 61 1.05 -7.44 35.78
N LEU A 62 0.83 -6.59 36.76
CA LEU A 62 -0.44 -6.44 37.47
C LEU A 62 -1.02 -5.06 37.17
N PRO A 63 -2.12 -4.97 36.39
CA PRO A 63 -2.87 -3.73 36.25
C PRO A 63 -3.47 -3.31 37.59
N LEU A 64 -3.38 -2.02 37.91
CA LEU A 64 -3.93 -1.41 39.12
C LEU A 64 -4.88 -0.26 38.76
N ALA A 65 -6.07 -0.27 39.36
CA ALA A 65 -7.10 0.74 39.16
C ALA A 65 -7.47 1.47 40.46
N PRO A 66 -8.02 2.71 40.35
CA PRO A 66 -8.69 3.35 41.48
C PRO A 66 -9.77 2.41 42.05
N GLY A 67 -9.67 2.09 43.33
CA GLY A 67 -10.45 1.06 44.03
C GLY A 67 -9.61 -0.09 44.59
N ASP A 68 -8.39 -0.31 44.07
CA ASP A 68 -7.48 -1.35 44.58
C ASP A 68 -6.80 -0.96 45.91
N GLU A 69 -6.87 0.31 46.32
CA GLU A 69 -6.18 0.84 47.51
C GLU A 69 -6.63 0.14 48.81
N GLU A 70 -7.91 -0.20 48.91
CA GLU A 70 -8.44 -0.93 50.07
C GLU A 70 -7.92 -2.38 50.10
N GLY A 71 -7.84 -3.02 48.92
CA GLY A 71 -7.23 -4.34 48.77
C GLY A 71 -5.77 -4.32 49.20
N LEU A 72 -4.99 -3.35 48.72
CA LEU A 72 -3.59 -3.16 49.13
C LEU A 72 -3.47 -2.90 50.63
N GLY A 73 -4.40 -2.13 51.22
CA GLY A 73 -4.49 -1.90 52.66
C GLY A 73 -4.70 -3.17 53.47
N ARG A 74 -5.56 -4.09 53.00
CA ARG A 74 -5.77 -5.40 53.64
C ARG A 74 -4.51 -6.27 53.56
N VAL A 75 -3.82 -6.28 52.43
CA VAL A 75 -2.54 -7.01 52.28
C VAL A 75 -1.48 -6.44 53.22
N ALA A 76 -1.34 -5.12 53.28
CA ALA A 76 -0.42 -4.42 54.18
C ALA A 76 -0.75 -4.67 55.66
N GLY A 77 -2.03 -4.63 56.02
CA GLY A 77 -2.50 -4.92 57.38
C GLY A 77 -2.13 -6.34 57.84
N ALA A 78 -2.28 -7.34 56.95
CA ALA A 78 -1.86 -8.70 57.23
C ALA A 78 -0.33 -8.84 57.34
N ALA A 79 0.42 -8.20 56.45
CA ALA A 79 1.89 -8.21 56.47
C ALA A 79 2.47 -7.48 57.71
N GLY A 80 1.76 -6.48 58.22
CA GLY A 80 2.17 -5.70 59.38
C GLY A 80 1.79 -6.30 60.73
N LEU A 81 1.06 -7.43 60.77
CA LEU A 81 0.72 -8.11 62.03
C LEU A 81 1.99 -8.41 62.84
N VAL A 82 1.97 -8.07 64.13
CA VAL A 82 3.11 -8.39 65.02
C VAL A 82 3.45 -9.88 64.90
N GLU A 83 4.72 -10.18 64.59
CA GLU A 83 5.21 -11.55 64.51
C GLU A 83 5.17 -12.19 65.91
N LEU A 84 4.61 -13.40 65.96
CA LEU A 84 4.53 -14.21 67.18
C LEU A 84 5.34 -15.48 66.95
N ASP A 85 6.22 -15.81 67.88
CA ASP A 85 6.83 -17.15 67.88
C ASP A 85 5.79 -18.23 68.27
N GLU A 86 6.16 -19.50 68.08
CA GLU A 86 5.26 -20.63 68.34
C GLU A 86 4.76 -20.68 69.79
N GLN A 87 5.61 -20.26 70.75
CA GLN A 87 5.24 -20.24 72.17
C GLN A 87 4.27 -19.10 72.48
N GLN A 88 4.51 -17.90 71.93
CA GLN A 88 3.65 -16.73 72.09
C GLN A 88 2.28 -16.94 71.46
N ALA A 89 2.23 -17.52 70.25
CA ALA A 89 0.97 -17.85 69.57
C ALA A 89 0.17 -18.90 70.37
N GLY A 90 0.84 -19.95 70.87
CA GLY A 90 0.22 -20.96 71.72
C GLY A 90 -0.34 -20.41 73.03
N LEU A 91 0.42 -19.53 73.70
CA LEU A 91 -0.03 -18.87 74.94
C LEU A 91 -1.20 -17.91 74.70
N LEU A 92 -1.19 -17.19 73.58
CA LEU A 92 -2.27 -16.29 73.19
C LEU A 92 -3.59 -17.06 72.95
N ASP A 93 -3.53 -18.19 72.22
CA ASP A 93 -4.70 -19.04 71.98
C ASP A 93 -5.19 -19.68 73.28
N GLU A 94 -4.27 -20.14 74.14
CA GLU A 94 -4.58 -20.67 75.46
C GLU A 94 -5.30 -19.64 76.33
N LEU A 95 -4.82 -18.39 76.37
CA LEU A 95 -5.45 -17.28 77.09
C LEU A 95 -6.83 -16.89 76.51
N ALA A 96 -7.00 -16.99 75.19
CA ALA A 96 -8.25 -16.63 74.53
C ALA A 96 -9.35 -17.70 74.68
N ARG A 97 -8.97 -18.99 74.71
CA ARG A 97 -9.92 -20.12 74.64
C ARG A 97 -9.91 -21.02 75.87
N THR A 98 -8.74 -21.51 76.28
CA THR A 98 -8.58 -22.55 77.30
C THR A 98 -8.68 -22.00 78.72
N VAL A 99 -8.01 -20.87 79.00
CA VAL A 99 -8.00 -20.22 80.31
C VAL A 99 -9.40 -19.76 80.74
N PRO A 100 -10.24 -19.12 79.90
CA PRO A 100 -11.62 -18.78 80.26
C PRO A 100 -12.47 -20.01 80.61
N ALA A 101 -12.32 -21.09 79.84
CA ALA A 101 -13.04 -22.33 80.10
C ALA A 101 -12.64 -22.95 81.45
N ASP A 102 -11.34 -22.94 81.79
CA ASP A 102 -10.85 -23.40 83.08
C ASP A 102 -11.27 -22.47 84.22
N VAL A 103 -11.28 -21.15 84.03
CA VAL A 103 -11.81 -20.19 85.01
C VAL A 103 -13.28 -20.47 85.32
N GLU A 104 -14.12 -20.71 84.30
CA GLU A 104 -15.53 -21.08 84.49
C GLU A 104 -15.67 -22.39 85.27
N ARG A 105 -14.88 -23.41 84.92
CA ARG A 105 -14.87 -24.71 85.63
C ARG A 105 -14.50 -24.55 87.11
N THR A 106 -13.59 -23.64 87.46
CA THR A 106 -13.21 -23.41 88.87
C THR A 106 -14.27 -22.72 89.73
N ARG A 107 -15.30 -22.07 89.14
CA ARG A 107 -16.37 -21.37 89.89
C ARG A 107 -17.17 -22.27 90.83
N VAL A 108 -17.19 -23.59 90.57
CA VAL A 108 -17.87 -24.58 91.42
C VAL A 108 -17.12 -24.86 92.74
N LEU A 109 -15.87 -24.41 92.88
CA LEU A 109 -15.05 -24.58 94.09
C LEU A 109 -15.36 -23.54 95.19
N GLY A 110 -16.25 -22.58 94.92
CA GLY A 110 -16.68 -21.55 95.87
C GLY A 110 -17.45 -22.10 97.08
N PRO A 111 -17.48 -21.38 98.22
CA PRO A 111 -17.98 -21.88 99.50
C PRO A 111 -19.46 -22.32 99.50
N VAL A 112 -20.30 -21.73 98.65
CA VAL A 112 -21.74 -22.04 98.55
C VAL A 112 -22.02 -23.13 97.49
N ARG A 113 -21.39 -23.04 96.31
CA ARG A 113 -21.66 -23.95 95.17
C ARG A 113 -21.07 -25.35 95.36
N ARG A 114 -20.01 -25.48 96.15
CA ARG A 114 -19.31 -26.74 96.44
C ARG A 114 -20.16 -27.76 97.23
N LEU A 115 -21.19 -27.29 97.94
CA LEU A 115 -22.13 -28.12 98.72
C LEU A 115 -23.15 -28.86 97.84
N PHE A 116 -23.38 -28.39 96.60
CA PHE A 116 -24.43 -28.89 95.70
C PHE A 116 -23.89 -29.48 94.38
N THR A 117 -22.58 -29.69 94.24
CA THR A 117 -21.94 -30.20 93.02
C THR A 117 -21.45 -31.65 93.15
N GLY A 118 -21.73 -32.47 92.14
CA GLY A 118 -21.30 -33.88 92.08
C GLY A 118 -19.78 -34.09 92.12
N PRO A 119 -19.29 -35.27 92.51
CA PRO A 119 -17.86 -35.57 92.66
C PRO A 119 -17.04 -35.42 91.36
N ALA A 120 -17.59 -35.82 90.19
CA ALA A 120 -16.91 -35.69 88.90
C ALA A 120 -16.62 -34.22 88.52
N ARG A 121 -17.62 -33.34 88.57
CA ARG A 121 -17.44 -31.89 88.30
C ARG A 121 -16.48 -31.21 89.29
N ARG A 122 -16.41 -31.70 90.54
CA ARG A 122 -15.45 -31.19 91.54
C ARG A 122 -14.02 -31.62 91.22
N GLN A 123 -13.84 -32.79 90.61
CA GLN A 123 -12.55 -33.27 90.15
C GLN A 123 -12.07 -32.47 88.94
N GLU A 124 -12.93 -32.30 87.93
CA GLU A 124 -12.65 -31.45 86.75
C GLU A 124 -12.28 -30.00 87.13
N ALA A 125 -12.97 -29.44 88.13
CA ALA A 125 -12.67 -28.10 88.63
C ALA A 125 -11.33 -28.01 89.37
N ARG A 126 -10.90 -29.08 90.05
CA ARG A 126 -9.58 -29.15 90.70
C ARG A 126 -8.47 -29.25 89.67
N GLU A 127 -8.66 -30.08 88.65
CA GLU A 127 -7.72 -30.20 87.52
C GLU A 127 -7.61 -28.89 86.74
N ALA A 128 -8.72 -28.19 86.52
CA ALA A 128 -8.72 -26.85 85.93
C ALA A 128 -7.98 -25.82 86.80
N ALA A 129 -8.18 -25.86 88.13
CA ALA A 129 -7.46 -25.00 89.07
C ALA A 129 -5.95 -25.29 89.07
N GLU A 130 -5.55 -26.56 89.00
CA GLU A 130 -4.16 -26.99 88.93
C GLU A 130 -3.49 -26.55 87.61
N ARG A 131 -4.18 -26.70 86.47
CA ARG A 131 -3.71 -26.19 85.18
C ARG A 131 -3.51 -24.68 85.20
N LEU A 132 -4.48 -23.92 85.72
CA LEU A 132 -4.39 -22.47 85.84
C LEU A 132 -3.21 -22.04 86.72
N LEU A 133 -3.04 -22.67 87.89
CA LEU A 133 -1.93 -22.37 88.81
C LEU A 133 -0.55 -22.73 88.22
N THR A 134 -0.47 -23.85 87.49
CA THR A 134 0.79 -24.32 86.88
C THR A 134 1.20 -23.46 85.70
N ARG A 135 0.23 -23.00 84.91
CA ARG A 135 0.49 -22.24 83.67
C ARG A 135 0.50 -20.72 83.87
N HIS A 136 -0.05 -20.19 84.97
CA HIS A 136 -0.03 -18.76 85.31
C HIS A 136 1.33 -18.08 85.13
N PRO A 137 2.48 -18.65 85.56
CA PRO A 137 3.78 -18.00 85.38
C PRO A 137 4.13 -17.69 83.92
N LEU A 138 3.60 -18.48 82.96
CA LEU A 138 3.87 -18.31 81.53
C LEU A 138 3.18 -17.08 80.94
N TRP A 139 2.09 -16.61 81.55
CA TRP A 139 1.31 -15.46 81.08
C TRP A 139 1.14 -14.33 82.11
N ALA A 140 1.68 -14.50 83.32
CA ALA A 140 1.74 -13.46 84.36
C ALA A 140 2.82 -12.40 84.11
N GLY A 141 3.82 -12.70 83.27
CA GLY A 141 4.97 -11.84 83.02
C GLY A 141 4.63 -10.55 82.27
N GLU A 142 5.36 -9.47 82.56
CA GLU A 142 5.20 -8.17 81.87
C GLU A 142 5.45 -8.26 80.35
N GLY A 143 6.29 -9.19 79.91
CA GLY A 143 6.60 -9.37 78.48
C GLY A 143 5.36 -9.72 77.65
N LEU A 144 4.55 -10.66 78.11
CA LEU A 144 3.31 -11.05 77.42
C LEU A 144 2.25 -9.96 77.50
N ARG A 145 2.15 -9.24 78.63
CA ARG A 145 1.23 -8.10 78.78
C ARG A 145 1.56 -6.99 77.76
N ARG A 146 2.84 -6.61 77.65
CA ARG A 146 3.30 -5.64 76.64
C ARG A 146 3.06 -6.14 75.21
N LEU A 147 3.21 -7.44 74.95
CA LEU A 147 2.92 -8.03 73.65
C LEU A 147 1.42 -7.96 73.31
N LEU A 148 0.56 -8.37 74.25
CA LEU A 148 -0.90 -8.28 74.14
C LEU A 148 -1.36 -6.84 73.95
N ASP A 149 -0.81 -5.88 74.69
CA ASP A 149 -1.14 -4.46 74.56
C ASP A 149 -0.77 -3.92 73.17
N ARG A 150 0.40 -4.30 72.63
CA ARG A 150 0.80 -3.94 71.26
C ARG A 150 -0.12 -4.56 70.21
N CYS A 151 -0.47 -5.84 70.36
CA CYS A 151 -1.37 -6.51 69.43
C CYS A 151 -2.82 -5.99 69.52
N ASP A 152 -3.32 -5.65 70.72
CA ASP A 152 -4.66 -5.08 70.92
C ASP A 152 -4.71 -3.62 70.45
N ALA A 153 -3.61 -2.87 70.57
CA ALA A 153 -3.48 -1.54 69.97
C ALA A 153 -3.54 -1.61 68.44
N GLN A 154 -2.85 -2.57 67.82
CA GLN A 154 -2.92 -2.80 66.38
C GLN A 154 -4.35 -3.13 65.90
N GLY A 155 -5.12 -3.87 66.70
CA GLY A 155 -6.51 -4.21 66.38
C GLY A 155 -7.52 -3.07 66.45
N ARG A 156 -7.11 -1.91 66.97
CA ARG A 156 -7.95 -0.70 67.08
C ARG A 156 -7.74 0.28 65.92
N GLU A 157 -6.73 0.05 65.09
CA GLU A 157 -6.46 0.85 63.90
C GLU A 157 -7.07 0.16 62.68
N PRO A 158 -7.92 0.85 61.87
CA PRO A 158 -8.44 0.26 60.65
C PRO A 158 -7.31 0.07 59.63
N ALA A 159 -7.43 -0.93 58.75
CA ALA A 159 -6.57 -1.06 57.60
C ALA A 159 -6.77 0.19 56.71
N PHE A 160 -5.73 1.02 56.60
CA PHE A 160 -5.80 2.22 55.77
C PHE A 160 -5.60 1.85 54.30
N PRO A 161 -6.32 2.50 53.38
CA PRO A 161 -6.08 2.35 51.96
C PRO A 161 -4.63 2.75 51.64
N MET A 162 -3.93 1.90 50.88
CA MET A 162 -2.55 2.14 50.45
C MET A 162 -2.54 2.74 49.05
N SER A 163 -1.67 3.71 48.79
CA SER A 163 -1.53 4.28 47.45
C SER A 163 -1.12 3.20 46.45
N LEU A 164 -1.66 3.25 45.23
CA LEU A 164 -1.28 2.33 44.15
C LEU A 164 0.23 2.30 43.90
N THR A 165 0.90 3.47 44.02
CA THR A 165 2.36 3.60 43.87
C THR A 165 3.15 2.81 44.92
N GLN A 166 2.53 2.48 46.06
CA GLN A 166 3.14 1.71 47.14
C GLN A 166 2.89 0.20 47.00
N ALA A 167 2.18 -0.27 45.97
CA ALA A 167 1.77 -1.67 45.86
C ALA A 167 2.93 -2.67 45.97
N LEU A 168 4.11 -2.32 45.44
CA LEU A 168 5.32 -3.16 45.51
C LEU A 168 6.28 -2.79 46.66
N SER A 169 5.88 -1.86 47.54
CA SER A 169 6.65 -1.51 48.73
C SER A 169 6.76 -2.73 49.67
N PRO A 170 7.92 -2.92 50.33
CA PRO A 170 8.07 -3.96 51.36
C PRO A 170 7.00 -3.90 52.45
N SER A 171 6.50 -2.69 52.78
CA SER A 171 5.46 -2.48 53.79
C SER A 171 4.08 -3.05 53.42
N VAL A 172 3.82 -3.26 52.13
CA VAL A 172 2.57 -3.87 51.66
C VAL A 172 2.68 -5.39 51.65
N GLY A 173 3.85 -5.94 51.31
CA GLY A 173 4.06 -7.39 51.26
C GLY A 173 3.30 -8.09 50.12
N LEU A 174 2.90 -7.35 49.07
CA LEU A 174 2.24 -7.94 47.89
C LEU A 174 3.25 -8.60 46.94
N ARG A 175 4.47 -8.07 46.83
CA ARG A 175 5.49 -8.50 45.86
C ARG A 175 5.70 -10.03 45.85
N ASP A 176 5.74 -10.65 47.01
CA ASP A 176 5.98 -12.10 47.17
C ASP A 176 4.78 -12.95 46.73
N ALA A 177 3.57 -12.38 46.78
CA ALA A 177 2.36 -13.04 46.29
C ALA A 177 2.24 -12.99 44.76
N LEU A 178 3.02 -12.14 44.09
CA LEU A 178 3.00 -11.99 42.63
C LEU A 178 3.97 -12.94 41.91
N GLY A 179 4.60 -13.88 42.62
CA GLY A 179 5.37 -14.99 42.05
C GLY A 179 6.86 -14.99 42.38
N ARG A 180 7.68 -15.48 41.44
CA ARG A 180 9.15 -15.57 41.58
C ARG A 180 9.73 -14.18 41.92
N PRO A 181 10.79 -14.10 42.76
CA PRO A 181 11.51 -12.85 42.99
C PRO A 181 12.04 -12.26 41.67
N PRO A 182 11.65 -11.01 41.32
CA PRO A 182 12.13 -10.36 40.11
C PRO A 182 13.48 -9.66 40.34
N ASP A 183 14.22 -9.42 39.26
CA ASP A 183 15.44 -8.63 39.28
C ASP A 183 15.14 -7.16 39.56
N ARG A 184 14.02 -6.67 39.02
CA ARG A 184 13.51 -5.31 39.21
C ARG A 184 12.00 -5.30 39.38
N ALA A 185 11.48 -4.43 40.24
CA ALA A 185 10.06 -4.31 40.53
C ALA A 185 9.70 -2.84 40.72
N GLU A 186 8.73 -2.32 39.96
CA GLU A 186 8.31 -0.93 40.04
C GLU A 186 6.82 -0.79 39.73
N VAL A 187 6.17 0.20 40.34
CA VAL A 187 4.83 0.62 39.95
C VAL A 187 4.98 1.82 39.02
N VAL A 188 4.53 1.67 37.78
CA VAL A 188 4.61 2.72 36.77
C VAL A 188 3.23 3.22 36.40
N ALA A 189 3.09 4.53 36.18
CA ALA A 189 1.87 5.10 35.63
C ALA A 189 1.76 4.77 34.13
N PHE A 190 0.55 4.52 33.64
CA PHE A 190 0.29 4.27 32.22
C PHE A 190 -1.11 4.72 31.81
N GLU A 191 -1.29 5.07 30.53
CA GLU A 191 -2.60 5.41 29.97
C GLU A 191 -3.29 4.15 29.43
N GLY A 192 -4.02 3.44 30.30
CA GLY A 192 -4.58 2.14 29.95
C GLY A 192 -5.69 2.16 28.90
N GLY A 193 -6.47 3.25 28.81
CA GLY A 193 -7.62 3.34 27.92
C GLY A 193 -7.27 3.19 26.44
N GLY A 194 -6.13 3.74 26.01
CA GLY A 194 -5.67 3.61 24.62
C GLY A 194 -5.20 2.20 24.28
N LEU A 195 -4.58 1.49 25.24
CA LEU A 195 -4.00 0.18 25.02
C LEU A 195 -5.05 -0.93 24.90
N VAL A 196 -6.11 -0.86 25.71
CA VAL A 196 -7.22 -1.84 25.70
C VAL A 196 -7.95 -1.85 24.35
N ALA A 197 -8.12 -0.68 23.72
CA ALA A 197 -8.70 -0.59 22.38
C ALA A 197 -7.69 -0.95 21.27
N ALA A 198 -6.42 -0.61 21.46
CA ALA A 198 -5.39 -0.76 20.43
C ALA A 198 -4.99 -2.22 20.18
N LEU A 199 -4.77 -3.00 21.24
CA LEU A 199 -4.22 -4.35 21.13
C LEU A 199 -5.12 -5.31 20.34
N PRO A 200 -6.44 -5.41 20.58
CA PRO A 200 -7.31 -6.29 19.79
C PRO A 200 -7.35 -5.91 18.31
N LEU A 201 -7.31 -4.61 18.00
CA LEU A 201 -7.29 -4.14 16.61
C LEU A 201 -6.00 -4.56 15.91
N LEU A 202 -4.84 -4.31 16.52
CA LEU A 202 -3.53 -4.64 15.95
C LEU A 202 -3.29 -6.15 15.86
N ALA A 203 -3.68 -6.91 16.89
CA ALA A 203 -3.52 -8.37 16.92
C ALA A 203 -4.39 -9.08 15.87
N SER A 204 -5.52 -8.48 15.48
CA SER A 204 -6.45 -9.02 14.47
C SER A 204 -6.17 -8.54 13.04
N VAL A 205 -5.09 -7.80 12.77
CA VAL A 205 -4.79 -7.28 11.41
C VAL A 205 -4.68 -8.41 10.37
N ILE A 206 -3.92 -9.47 10.65
CA ILE A 206 -3.73 -10.60 9.72
C ILE A 206 -5.07 -11.30 9.39
N PRO A 207 -5.87 -11.77 10.37
CA PRO A 207 -7.14 -12.42 10.05
C PRO A 207 -8.14 -11.46 9.39
N ARG A 208 -8.13 -10.17 9.74
CA ARG A 208 -8.98 -9.16 9.06
C ARG A 208 -8.54 -8.95 7.61
N GLU A 209 -7.24 -8.91 7.33
CA GLU A 209 -6.70 -8.79 5.97
C GLU A 209 -7.18 -9.95 5.10
N GLN A 210 -7.10 -11.19 5.60
CA GLN A 210 -7.59 -12.38 4.90
C GLN A 210 -9.09 -12.29 4.62
N ALA A 211 -9.89 -11.92 5.62
CA ALA A 211 -11.33 -11.74 5.45
C ALA A 211 -11.67 -10.61 4.46
N ALA A 212 -10.92 -9.51 4.48
CA ALA A 212 -11.09 -8.41 3.53
C ALA A 212 -10.74 -8.84 2.10
N ARG A 213 -9.68 -9.65 1.92
CA ARG A 213 -9.33 -10.24 0.62
C ARG A 213 -10.47 -11.10 0.06
N GLU A 214 -11.09 -11.94 0.88
CA GLU A 214 -12.25 -12.75 0.48
C GLU A 214 -13.44 -11.87 0.08
N GLN A 215 -13.69 -10.78 0.81
CA GLN A 215 -14.73 -9.81 0.47
C GLN A 215 -14.47 -9.13 -0.88
N VAL A 216 -13.20 -8.81 -1.20
CA VAL A 216 -12.84 -8.28 -2.52
C VAL A 216 -13.16 -9.28 -3.62
N LEU A 217 -12.77 -10.54 -3.46
CA LEU A 217 -13.04 -11.58 -4.45
C LEU A 217 -14.54 -11.78 -4.67
N ALA A 218 -15.34 -11.79 -3.59
CA ALA A 218 -16.80 -11.87 -3.67
C ALA A 218 -17.41 -10.65 -4.36
N ALA A 219 -16.95 -9.43 -4.04
CA ALA A 219 -17.42 -8.20 -4.67
C ALA A 219 -17.03 -8.13 -6.16
N GLY A 220 -15.83 -8.57 -6.52
CA GLY A 220 -15.37 -8.67 -7.90
C GLY A 220 -16.19 -9.67 -8.71
N GLY A 221 -16.53 -10.83 -8.12
CA GLY A 221 -17.47 -11.77 -8.72
C GLY A 221 -18.86 -11.18 -8.95
N ALA A 222 -19.35 -10.34 -8.04
CA ALA A 222 -20.63 -9.65 -8.21
C ALA A 222 -20.61 -8.62 -9.34
N VAL A 223 -19.50 -7.88 -9.50
CA VAL A 223 -19.30 -6.98 -10.66
C VAL A 223 -19.28 -7.78 -11.96
N ARG A 224 -18.52 -8.87 -12.02
CA ARG A 224 -18.45 -9.76 -13.19
C ARG A 224 -19.83 -10.29 -13.59
N GLU A 225 -20.62 -10.72 -12.61
CA GLU A 225 -21.98 -11.20 -12.85
C GLU A 225 -22.91 -10.10 -13.38
N ALA A 226 -22.76 -8.86 -12.88
CA ALA A 226 -23.53 -7.72 -13.36
C ALA A 226 -23.18 -7.35 -14.81
N VAL A 227 -21.88 -7.36 -15.16
CA VAL A 227 -21.41 -7.14 -16.54
C VAL A 227 -21.91 -8.25 -17.47
N ALA A 228 -21.75 -9.51 -17.07
CA ALA A 228 -22.24 -10.66 -17.84
C ALA A 228 -23.75 -10.59 -18.07
N ARG A 229 -24.53 -10.17 -17.07
CA ARG A 229 -25.97 -9.97 -17.21
C ARG A 229 -26.31 -8.89 -18.24
N ARG A 230 -25.66 -7.72 -18.20
CA ARG A 230 -25.87 -6.65 -19.19
C ARG A 230 -25.57 -7.15 -20.61
N LEU A 231 -24.47 -7.89 -20.79
CA LEU A 231 -24.15 -8.52 -22.07
C LEU A 231 -25.26 -9.46 -22.56
N LEU A 232 -25.87 -10.24 -21.67
CA LEU A 232 -26.95 -11.17 -22.02
C LEU A 232 -28.30 -10.46 -22.28
N GLU A 233 -28.54 -9.32 -21.63
CA GLU A 233 -29.69 -8.43 -21.88
C GLU A 233 -29.59 -7.76 -23.25
N GLU A 234 -28.39 -7.43 -23.71
CA GLU A 234 -28.16 -6.88 -25.05
C GLU A 234 -28.06 -7.97 -26.14
N MET A 235 -27.79 -9.21 -25.75
CA MET A 235 -27.56 -10.32 -26.67
C MET A 235 -28.88 -10.82 -27.29
N PRO A 236 -29.06 -10.69 -28.62
CA PRO A 236 -30.29 -11.14 -29.27
C PRO A 236 -30.48 -12.66 -29.17
N VAL A 237 -31.73 -13.12 -29.05
CA VAL A 237 -32.09 -14.54 -28.91
C VAL A 237 -31.60 -15.41 -30.07
N GLU A 238 -31.35 -14.83 -31.24
CA GLU A 238 -30.78 -15.49 -32.43
C GLU A 238 -29.39 -16.07 -32.15
N ARG A 239 -28.61 -15.47 -31.25
CA ARG A 239 -27.27 -15.91 -30.84
C ARG A 239 -27.26 -17.32 -30.24
N LEU A 240 -28.40 -17.81 -29.73
CA LEU A 240 -28.56 -19.19 -29.26
C LEU A 240 -28.19 -20.22 -30.33
N ARG A 241 -28.36 -19.89 -31.62
CA ARG A 241 -27.99 -20.77 -32.74
C ARG A 241 -26.49 -21.00 -32.85
N GLU A 242 -25.67 -20.09 -32.34
CA GLU A 242 -24.21 -20.16 -32.44
C GLU A 242 -23.59 -20.94 -31.28
N ALA A 243 -24.28 -21.02 -30.14
CA ALA A 243 -23.80 -21.70 -28.94
C ALA A 243 -23.81 -23.24 -29.06
N THR A 244 -24.54 -23.78 -30.04
CA THR A 244 -24.68 -25.24 -30.23
C THR A 244 -24.60 -25.58 -31.71
N ASN A 245 -24.01 -26.73 -32.05
CA ASN A 245 -23.95 -27.25 -33.44
C ASN A 245 -25.32 -27.71 -34.00
N GLU A 246 -26.43 -27.42 -33.31
CA GLU A 246 -27.78 -27.87 -33.64
C GLU A 246 -28.69 -26.72 -34.10
N ARG A 247 -29.64 -27.02 -34.98
CA ARG A 247 -30.58 -26.00 -35.50
C ARG A 247 -31.65 -25.64 -34.47
N ILE A 248 -31.42 -24.58 -33.69
CA ILE A 248 -32.41 -23.99 -32.77
C ILE A 248 -33.38 -23.06 -33.53
N ARG A 249 -34.68 -23.30 -33.39
CA ARG A 249 -35.75 -22.44 -33.94
C ARG A 249 -36.19 -21.42 -32.88
N VAL A 250 -35.89 -20.14 -33.11
CA VAL A 250 -36.16 -19.05 -32.15
C VAL A 250 -37.49 -18.32 -32.38
N GLY A 251 -38.19 -18.54 -33.50
CA GLY A 251 -39.43 -17.79 -33.80
C GLY A 251 -40.57 -17.99 -32.79
N ALA A 252 -40.59 -19.09 -32.04
CA ALA A 252 -41.55 -19.29 -30.95
C ALA A 252 -41.19 -18.51 -29.68
N LEU A 253 -39.92 -18.13 -29.50
CA LEU A 253 -39.42 -17.28 -28.42
C LEU A 253 -39.75 -15.82 -28.71
N GLU A 254 -39.47 -15.35 -29.93
CA GLU A 254 -39.82 -14.00 -30.41
C GLU A 254 -41.33 -13.75 -30.31
N ALA A 255 -42.16 -14.70 -30.76
CA ALA A 255 -43.61 -14.61 -30.67
C ALA A 255 -44.13 -14.57 -29.21
N ALA A 256 -43.34 -15.05 -28.26
CA ALA A 256 -43.63 -15.00 -26.83
C ALA A 256 -43.06 -13.74 -26.14
N GLY A 257 -42.47 -12.81 -26.90
CA GLY A 257 -41.84 -11.59 -26.41
C GLY A 257 -40.47 -11.80 -25.76
N LEU A 258 -39.82 -12.95 -25.98
CA LEU A 258 -38.47 -13.23 -25.52
C LEU A 258 -37.50 -12.83 -26.63
N THR A 259 -36.86 -11.68 -26.48
CA THR A 259 -36.01 -11.07 -27.52
C THR A 259 -34.53 -11.26 -27.25
N THR A 260 -34.16 -11.53 -25.99
CA THR A 260 -32.77 -11.59 -25.55
C THR A 260 -32.43 -12.97 -24.98
N VAL A 261 -31.14 -13.26 -24.84
CA VAL A 261 -30.68 -14.49 -24.16
C VAL A 261 -31.04 -14.44 -22.67
N GLN A 262 -30.98 -13.26 -22.05
CA GLN A 262 -31.39 -13.08 -20.65
C GLN A 262 -32.87 -13.42 -20.43
N ASP A 263 -33.78 -13.00 -21.32
CA ASP A 263 -35.21 -13.32 -21.23
C ASP A 263 -35.46 -14.85 -21.16
N VAL A 264 -34.66 -15.60 -21.92
CA VAL A 264 -34.72 -17.07 -21.98
C VAL A 264 -34.22 -17.69 -20.68
N LEU A 265 -33.14 -17.16 -20.09
CA LEU A 265 -32.58 -17.61 -18.81
C LEU A 265 -33.55 -17.37 -17.66
N GLU A 266 -34.14 -16.18 -17.59
CA GLU A 266 -35.06 -15.80 -16.51
C GLU A 266 -36.39 -16.56 -16.57
N ARG A 267 -36.86 -16.86 -17.79
CA ARG A 267 -38.11 -17.60 -17.96
C ARG A 267 -38.03 -19.01 -17.38
N GLY A 268 -36.92 -19.72 -17.53
CA GLY A 268 -36.71 -21.05 -16.93
C GLY A 268 -37.58 -22.18 -17.50
N ALA A 269 -37.91 -23.20 -16.69
CA ALA A 269 -38.65 -24.42 -17.07
C ALA A 269 -40.03 -24.25 -17.80
N PRO A 270 -40.79 -23.15 -17.65
CA PRO A 270 -41.98 -22.84 -18.45
C PRO A 270 -41.75 -22.69 -19.95
N LEU A 271 -40.52 -22.77 -20.48
CA LEU A 271 -40.26 -22.73 -21.92
C LEU A 271 -41.02 -23.81 -22.71
N ALA A 272 -41.24 -25.00 -22.13
CA ALA A 272 -42.01 -26.09 -22.74
C ALA A 272 -43.53 -25.80 -22.83
N SER A 273 -44.02 -24.74 -22.18
CA SER A 273 -45.42 -24.28 -22.28
C SER A 273 -45.68 -23.35 -23.46
N LEU A 274 -44.63 -22.91 -24.16
CA LEU A 274 -44.76 -22.05 -25.32
C LEU A 274 -45.31 -22.82 -26.53
N PRO A 275 -46.28 -22.25 -27.28
CA PRO A 275 -46.80 -22.87 -28.48
C PRO A 275 -45.68 -23.20 -29.48
N GLY A 276 -45.51 -24.48 -29.82
CA GLY A 276 -44.49 -24.94 -30.76
C GLY A 276 -43.14 -25.31 -30.14
N VAL A 277 -42.98 -25.22 -28.81
CA VAL A 277 -41.76 -25.64 -28.09
C VAL A 277 -42.06 -26.85 -27.21
N GLY A 278 -41.59 -28.03 -27.62
CA GLY A 278 -41.68 -29.24 -26.79
C GLY A 278 -40.57 -29.33 -25.72
N GLU A 279 -40.73 -30.22 -24.75
CA GLU A 279 -39.78 -30.49 -23.64
C GLU A 279 -38.32 -30.64 -24.06
N VAL A 280 -38.05 -31.37 -25.15
CA VAL A 280 -36.68 -31.58 -25.66
C VAL A 280 -36.11 -30.29 -26.23
N THR A 281 -36.94 -29.53 -26.97
CA THR A 281 -36.55 -28.23 -27.56
C THR A 281 -36.31 -27.19 -26.47
N ALA A 282 -37.15 -27.14 -25.44
CA ALA A 282 -37.00 -26.25 -24.29
C ALA A 282 -35.67 -26.50 -23.55
N ARG A 283 -35.33 -27.77 -23.27
CA ARG A 283 -34.04 -28.12 -22.65
C ARG A 283 -32.84 -27.72 -23.49
N ARG A 284 -32.92 -27.85 -24.83
CA ARG A 284 -31.85 -27.40 -25.73
C ARG A 284 -31.67 -25.89 -25.74
N ILE A 285 -32.78 -25.14 -25.79
CA ILE A 285 -32.77 -23.68 -25.73
C ILE A 285 -32.14 -23.21 -24.41
N GLN A 286 -32.53 -23.82 -23.29
CA GLN A 286 -31.93 -23.53 -21.98
C GLN A 286 -30.44 -23.89 -21.91
N GLY A 287 -30.05 -25.04 -22.45
CA GLY A 287 -28.64 -25.46 -22.50
C GLY A 287 -27.77 -24.50 -23.33
N ALA A 288 -28.29 -24.05 -24.48
CA ALA A 288 -27.63 -23.03 -25.30
C ALA A 288 -27.51 -21.69 -24.57
N ALA A 289 -28.58 -21.24 -23.93
CA ALA A 289 -28.59 -20.00 -23.14
C ALA A 289 -27.61 -20.08 -21.96
N ALA A 290 -27.57 -21.21 -21.24
CA ALA A 290 -26.63 -21.44 -20.14
C ALA A 290 -25.16 -21.49 -20.62
N THR A 291 -24.92 -22.02 -21.82
CA THR A 291 -23.59 -22.01 -22.45
C THR A 291 -23.16 -20.59 -22.77
N LEU A 292 -24.04 -19.79 -23.40
CA LEU A 292 -23.76 -18.36 -23.65
C LEU A 292 -23.59 -17.57 -22.35
N ALA A 293 -24.36 -17.87 -21.30
CA ALA A 293 -24.20 -17.25 -20.00
C ALA A 293 -22.85 -17.57 -19.36
N THR A 294 -22.37 -18.80 -19.51
CA THR A 294 -21.04 -19.20 -19.04
C THR A 294 -19.96 -18.47 -19.83
N LEU A 295 -20.06 -18.44 -21.16
CA LEU A 295 -19.12 -17.70 -22.01
C LEU A 295 -19.13 -16.19 -21.73
N ALA A 296 -20.31 -15.60 -21.50
CA ALA A 296 -20.45 -14.19 -21.14
C ALA A 296 -19.84 -13.89 -19.77
N ARG A 297 -19.98 -14.81 -18.79
CA ARG A 297 -19.34 -14.68 -17.48
C ARG A 297 -17.82 -14.83 -17.57
N ASP A 298 -17.34 -15.82 -18.32
CA ASP A 298 -15.91 -16.10 -18.48
C ASP A 298 -15.21 -14.97 -19.27
N GLY A 299 -15.90 -14.37 -20.25
CA GLY A 299 -15.41 -13.21 -21.00
C GLY A 299 -15.65 -11.86 -20.34
N ALA A 300 -16.40 -11.79 -19.23
CA ALA A 300 -16.68 -10.54 -18.54
C ALA A 300 -15.48 -10.10 -17.69
N SER A 301 -14.87 -8.98 -18.08
CA SER A 301 -13.81 -8.34 -17.30
C SER A 301 -14.41 -7.52 -16.14
N VAL A 302 -13.74 -7.54 -14.99
CA VAL A 302 -14.11 -6.69 -13.84
C VAL A 302 -13.56 -5.30 -14.08
N THR A 303 -14.38 -4.42 -14.67
CA THR A 303 -14.05 -3.01 -14.89
C THR A 303 -14.85 -2.11 -13.98
N VAL A 304 -14.29 -0.94 -13.66
CA VAL A 304 -14.95 0.10 -12.85
C VAL A 304 -15.06 1.34 -13.72
N ASP A 305 -16.28 1.70 -14.09
CA ASP A 305 -16.57 2.95 -14.78
C ASP A 305 -16.86 4.06 -13.75
N PRO A 306 -16.08 5.15 -13.72
CA PRO A 306 -16.35 6.27 -12.81
C PRO A 306 -17.62 7.06 -13.14
N HIS A 307 -18.16 6.94 -14.36
CA HIS A 307 -19.40 7.59 -14.79
C HIS A 307 -20.63 6.76 -14.42
N ASP A 308 -20.50 5.44 -14.30
CA ASP A 308 -21.57 4.52 -13.88
C ASP A 308 -21.25 3.91 -12.50
N ARG A 309 -21.57 4.66 -11.44
CA ARG A 309 -21.33 4.29 -10.04
C ARG A 309 -22.32 3.23 -9.52
N THR A 310 -22.24 2.02 -10.08
CA THR A 310 -23.10 0.91 -9.67
C THR A 310 -22.90 0.53 -8.20
N PRO A 311 -23.92 -0.05 -7.53
CA PRO A 311 -23.78 -0.59 -6.19
C PRO A 311 -22.69 -1.67 -6.08
N GLU A 312 -22.56 -2.52 -7.11
CA GLU A 312 -21.54 -3.57 -7.20
C GLU A 312 -20.13 -2.98 -7.26
N ALA A 313 -19.90 -1.98 -8.12
CA ALA A 313 -18.62 -1.29 -8.21
C ALA A 313 -18.28 -0.56 -6.91
N THR A 314 -19.26 0.08 -6.27
CA THR A 314 -19.05 0.75 -4.97
C THR A 314 -18.61 -0.25 -3.90
N ARG A 315 -19.26 -1.41 -3.80
CA ARG A 315 -18.86 -2.48 -2.86
C ARG A 315 -17.46 -2.99 -3.16
N LEU A 316 -17.11 -3.18 -4.43
CA LEU A 316 -15.77 -3.61 -4.85
C LEU A 316 -14.70 -2.58 -4.44
N LEU A 317 -14.91 -1.29 -4.71
CA LEU A 317 -13.96 -0.24 -4.36
C LEU A 317 -13.78 -0.10 -2.83
N THR A 318 -14.86 -0.18 -2.05
CA THR A 318 -14.79 -0.18 -0.58
C THR A 318 -14.03 -1.39 -0.06
N ALA A 319 -14.29 -2.59 -0.60
CA ALA A 319 -13.58 -3.80 -0.22
C ALA A 319 -12.09 -3.70 -0.57
N LEU A 320 -11.74 -3.20 -1.76
CA LEU A 320 -10.35 -3.00 -2.21
C LEU A 320 -9.61 -2.02 -1.33
N HIS A 321 -10.23 -0.87 -1.00
CA HIS A 321 -9.61 0.12 -0.12
C HIS A 321 -9.36 -0.44 1.28
N THR A 322 -10.36 -1.15 1.83
CA THR A 322 -10.25 -1.79 3.15
C THR A 322 -9.16 -2.83 3.17
N TRP A 323 -9.11 -3.69 2.14
CA TRP A 323 -8.07 -4.70 2.00
C TRP A 323 -6.68 -4.07 1.90
N GLU A 324 -6.50 -3.03 1.10
CA GLU A 324 -5.21 -2.36 0.96
C GLU A 324 -4.72 -1.72 2.26
N VAL A 325 -5.60 -1.07 3.03
CA VAL A 325 -5.26 -0.53 4.36
C VAL A 325 -4.76 -1.65 5.29
N LEU A 326 -5.48 -2.77 5.34
CA LEU A 326 -5.11 -3.91 6.18
C LEU A 326 -3.83 -4.59 5.69
N ARG A 327 -3.65 -4.71 4.37
CA ARG A 327 -2.47 -5.29 3.73
C ARG A 327 -1.21 -4.50 4.01
N GLN A 328 -1.27 -3.16 3.94
CA GLN A 328 -0.13 -2.32 4.31
C GLN A 328 0.17 -2.41 5.82
N ALA A 329 -0.86 -2.46 6.67
CA ALA A 329 -0.66 -2.68 8.10
C ALA A 329 -0.04 -4.05 8.40
N ALA A 330 -0.38 -5.08 7.62
CA ALA A 330 0.15 -6.45 7.75
C ALA A 330 1.67 -6.55 7.49
N LYS A 331 2.26 -5.61 6.74
CA LYS A 331 3.72 -5.56 6.50
C LYS A 331 4.53 -5.29 7.77
N THR A 332 3.93 -4.66 8.79
CA THR A 332 4.57 -4.40 10.09
C THR A 332 4.51 -5.62 11.02
N THR A 333 5.15 -6.72 10.61
CA THR A 333 5.08 -8.02 11.30
C THR A 333 5.49 -7.95 12.78
N ASP A 334 6.53 -7.18 13.12
CA ASP A 334 7.01 -7.04 14.50
C ASP A 334 5.96 -6.44 15.44
N VAL A 335 5.21 -5.44 14.97
CA VAL A 335 4.17 -4.78 15.78
C VAL A 335 2.95 -5.67 15.94
N ILE A 336 2.60 -6.44 14.92
CA ILE A 336 1.50 -7.41 15.00
C ILE A 336 1.87 -8.53 15.97
N ALA A 337 3.08 -9.09 15.86
CA ALA A 337 3.57 -10.12 16.76
C ALA A 337 3.66 -9.62 18.21
N LEU A 338 4.12 -8.38 18.40
CA LEU A 338 4.10 -7.71 19.71
C LEU A 338 2.67 -7.56 20.24
N ALA A 339 1.73 -7.05 19.44
CA ALA A 339 0.35 -6.88 19.85
C ALA A 339 -0.33 -8.20 20.23
N GLN A 340 -0.07 -9.28 19.49
CA GLN A 340 -0.53 -10.63 19.81
C GLN A 340 0.05 -11.14 21.12
N SER A 341 1.35 -10.91 21.39
CA SER A 341 1.97 -11.28 22.66
C SER A 341 1.43 -10.51 23.87
N LEU A 342 0.84 -9.35 23.64
CA LEU A 342 0.30 -8.44 24.65
C LEU A 342 -1.23 -8.55 24.83
N GLU A 343 -1.92 -9.32 23.98
CA GLU A 343 -3.37 -9.50 24.05
C GLU A 343 -3.86 -9.99 25.44
N PRO A 344 -3.17 -10.92 26.14
CA PRO A 344 -3.54 -11.30 27.51
C PRO A 344 -3.50 -10.12 28.49
N LEU A 345 -2.58 -9.17 28.31
CA LEU A 345 -2.49 -7.98 29.14
C LEU A 345 -3.71 -7.07 28.90
N ALA A 346 -4.13 -6.89 27.65
CA ALA A 346 -5.33 -6.10 27.32
C ALA A 346 -6.58 -6.64 28.02
N ALA A 347 -6.75 -7.97 28.01
CA ALA A 347 -7.92 -8.64 28.58
C ALA A 347 -8.03 -8.52 30.11
N THR A 348 -6.93 -8.17 30.80
CA THR A 348 -6.88 -8.09 32.27
C THR A 348 -6.82 -6.67 32.81
N ILE A 349 -6.63 -5.66 31.95
CA ILE A 349 -6.65 -4.25 32.34
C ILE A 349 -8.09 -3.86 32.68
N PRO A 350 -8.41 -3.55 33.95
CA PRO A 350 -9.75 -3.11 34.31
C PRO A 350 -10.04 -1.70 33.75
N PRO A 351 -11.31 -1.34 33.52
CA PRO A 351 -11.68 0.02 33.13
C PRO A 351 -11.15 1.04 34.14
N GLY A 352 -10.45 2.07 33.65
CA GLY A 352 -9.88 3.11 34.50
C GLY A 352 -8.57 2.75 35.21
N ALA A 353 -7.91 1.64 34.85
CA ALA A 353 -6.55 1.37 35.31
C ALA A 353 -5.59 2.53 35.00
N THR A 354 -4.79 2.92 36.00
CA THR A 354 -3.86 4.05 35.91
C THR A 354 -2.41 3.65 36.13
N HIS A 355 -2.17 2.49 36.74
CA HIS A 355 -0.84 2.02 37.07
C HIS A 355 -0.64 0.55 36.68
N LEU A 356 0.60 0.18 36.38
CA LEU A 356 1.06 -1.20 36.23
C LEU A 356 2.09 -1.49 37.32
N ALA A 357 1.86 -2.53 38.11
CA ALA A 357 2.90 -3.15 38.92
C ALA A 357 3.68 -4.11 38.02
N VAL A 358 4.95 -3.78 37.71
CA VAL A 358 5.78 -4.49 36.74
C VAL A 358 6.94 -5.18 37.44
N LEU A 359 7.03 -6.49 37.25
CA LEU A 359 8.09 -7.36 37.76
C LEU A 359 8.93 -7.83 36.57
N GLY A 360 10.17 -7.35 36.47
CA GLY A 360 11.07 -7.63 35.35
C GLY A 360 12.07 -8.75 35.65
N TYR A 361 12.30 -9.60 34.64
CA TYR A 361 13.27 -10.70 34.66
C TYR A 361 14.26 -10.50 33.52
N GLY A 362 15.36 -9.80 33.80
CA GLY A 362 16.34 -9.34 32.82
C GLY A 362 16.01 -8.00 32.13
N ALA A 363 14.83 -7.42 32.34
CA ALA A 363 14.40 -6.12 31.77
C ALA A 363 13.84 -5.18 32.83
N THR A 364 13.76 -3.91 32.45
CA THR A 364 13.21 -2.85 33.28
C THR A 364 11.73 -2.58 32.94
N PRO A 365 10.97 -1.99 33.87
CA PRO A 365 9.63 -1.48 33.60
C PRO A 365 9.61 -0.40 32.51
N LYS A 366 10.69 0.38 32.39
CA LYS A 366 10.85 1.38 31.34
C LYS A 366 10.84 0.76 29.94
N ASP A 367 11.54 -0.37 29.76
CA ASP A 367 11.59 -1.07 28.48
C ASP A 367 10.18 -1.53 28.03
N LEU A 368 9.35 -1.99 28.98
CA LEU A 368 7.95 -2.32 28.70
C LEU A 368 7.15 -1.08 28.27
N LEU A 369 7.30 0.05 28.95
CA LEU A 369 6.62 1.29 28.56
C LEU A 369 7.05 1.79 27.18
N GLU A 370 8.34 1.70 26.84
CA GLU A 370 8.85 2.05 25.51
C GLU A 370 8.24 1.15 24.41
N LEU A 371 8.03 -0.15 24.70
CA LEU A 371 7.34 -1.08 23.79
C LEU A 371 5.85 -0.76 23.63
N LEU A 372 5.17 -0.36 24.71
CA LEU A 372 3.72 -0.07 24.71
C LEU A 372 3.38 1.29 24.11
N ALA A 373 4.25 2.29 24.30
CA ALA A 373 4.01 3.69 23.93
C ALA A 373 3.54 3.92 22.48
N PRO A 374 4.11 3.29 21.42
CA PRO A 374 3.70 3.55 20.05
C PRO A 374 2.36 2.88 19.65
N LEU A 375 1.89 1.88 20.40
CA LEU A 375 0.76 1.03 19.99
C LEU A 375 -0.57 1.79 19.86
N PRO A 376 -0.98 2.65 20.82
CA PRO A 376 -2.23 3.38 20.70
C PRO A 376 -2.28 4.35 19.51
N GLY A 377 -1.14 4.98 19.20
CA GLY A 377 -1.02 5.86 18.03
C GLY A 377 -1.23 5.09 16.72
N ARG A 378 -0.52 3.98 16.54
CA ARG A 378 -0.65 3.12 15.35
C ARG A 378 -2.05 2.54 15.20
N ALA A 379 -2.67 2.11 16.30
CA ALA A 379 -4.03 1.60 16.27
C ALA A 379 -5.05 2.68 15.87
N ARG A 380 -4.87 3.93 16.35
CA ARG A 380 -5.72 5.05 15.94
C ARG A 380 -5.56 5.37 14.46
N GLU A 381 -4.32 5.44 13.96
CA GLU A 381 -4.04 5.64 12.53
C GLU A 381 -4.70 4.58 11.65
N LEU A 382 -4.61 3.31 12.06
CA LEU A 382 -5.27 2.19 11.39
C LEU A 382 -6.80 2.30 11.47
N ALA A 383 -7.36 2.60 12.64
CA ALA A 383 -8.80 2.76 12.81
C ALA A 383 -9.35 3.88 11.94
N ASP A 384 -8.69 5.04 11.91
CA ASP A 384 -9.07 6.19 11.09
C ASP A 384 -8.96 5.87 9.59
N ALA A 385 -7.95 5.09 9.18
CA ALA A 385 -7.81 4.64 7.80
C ALA A 385 -8.91 3.65 7.39
N LEU A 386 -9.28 2.73 8.26
CA LEU A 386 -10.39 1.79 8.04
C LEU A 386 -11.74 2.51 8.00
N ASP A 387 -11.96 3.52 8.84
CA ASP A 387 -13.20 4.29 8.84
C ASP A 387 -13.35 5.09 7.53
N ARG A 388 -12.29 5.74 7.05
CA ARG A 388 -12.29 6.38 5.72
C ARG A 388 -12.56 5.40 4.59
N ALA A 389 -12.01 4.19 4.66
CA ALA A 389 -12.27 3.14 3.69
C ALA A 389 -13.76 2.79 3.58
N MET A 390 -14.46 2.77 4.73
CA MET A 390 -15.84 2.31 4.86
C MET A 390 -16.90 3.40 4.64
N THR A 391 -16.59 4.67 4.92
CA THR A 391 -17.56 5.79 4.96
C THR A 391 -17.88 6.41 3.58
N GLY A 392 -17.38 5.83 2.49
CA GLY A 392 -17.77 6.21 1.11
C GLY A 392 -16.74 7.03 0.35
N GLU A 393 -15.56 7.30 0.93
CA GLU A 393 -14.44 7.96 0.23
C GLU A 393 -13.77 7.05 -0.83
N ALA A 394 -14.21 5.79 -0.96
CA ALA A 394 -13.64 4.81 -1.89
C ALA A 394 -13.64 5.27 -3.35
N TRP A 395 -14.67 6.00 -3.81
CA TRP A 395 -14.68 6.58 -5.15
C TRP A 395 -13.65 7.71 -5.29
N ASP A 396 -13.56 8.61 -4.32
CA ASP A 396 -12.62 9.73 -4.36
C ASP A 396 -11.17 9.25 -4.20
N ASP A 397 -10.93 8.18 -3.45
CA ASP A 397 -9.62 7.51 -3.42
C ASP A 397 -9.31 6.83 -4.76
N PHE A 398 -10.26 6.07 -5.33
CA PHE A 398 -10.10 5.46 -6.64
C PHE A 398 -9.75 6.50 -7.72
N LEU A 399 -10.48 7.62 -7.80
CA LEU A 399 -10.21 8.70 -8.76
C LEU A 399 -8.84 9.35 -8.56
N ARG A 400 -8.32 9.40 -7.33
CA ARG A 400 -6.98 9.95 -7.04
C ARG A 400 -5.86 9.00 -7.43
N ARG A 401 -6.08 7.68 -7.33
CA ARG A 401 -5.06 6.64 -7.55
C ARG A 401 -5.61 5.43 -8.32
N PRO A 402 -6.16 5.62 -9.53
CA PRO A 402 -6.82 4.54 -10.26
C PRO A 402 -5.87 3.41 -10.63
N THR A 403 -4.61 3.76 -10.93
CA THR A 403 -3.55 2.79 -11.24
C THR A 403 -3.31 1.79 -10.10
N ASP A 404 -3.39 2.23 -8.85
CA ASP A 404 -3.15 1.36 -7.70
C ASP A 404 -4.28 0.33 -7.59
N TYR A 405 -5.54 0.74 -7.78
CA TYR A 405 -6.71 -0.16 -7.76
C TYR A 405 -6.69 -1.20 -8.87
N PHE A 406 -6.37 -0.81 -10.10
CA PHE A 406 -6.23 -1.78 -11.19
C PHE A 406 -5.09 -2.78 -10.94
N SER A 407 -4.01 -2.35 -10.29
CA SER A 407 -2.92 -3.24 -9.88
C SER A 407 -3.38 -4.24 -8.81
N LEU A 408 -4.20 -3.80 -7.84
CA LEU A 408 -4.82 -4.69 -6.84
C LEU A 408 -5.77 -5.71 -7.49
N LEU A 409 -6.58 -5.28 -8.45
CA LEU A 409 -7.48 -6.17 -9.20
C LEU A 409 -6.72 -7.25 -9.99
N SER A 410 -5.63 -6.84 -10.65
CA SER A 410 -4.73 -7.75 -11.38
C SER A 410 -4.04 -8.75 -10.44
N GLU A 411 -3.53 -8.29 -9.30
CA GLU A 411 -2.91 -9.14 -8.28
C GLU A 411 -3.88 -10.21 -7.74
N LEU A 412 -5.17 -9.90 -7.67
CA LEU A 412 -6.22 -10.82 -7.25
C LEU A 412 -6.78 -11.70 -8.38
N GLY A 413 -6.31 -11.53 -9.62
CA GLY A 413 -6.81 -12.27 -10.79
C GLY A 413 -8.25 -11.91 -11.16
N LEU A 414 -8.74 -10.72 -10.77
CA LEU A 414 -10.09 -10.26 -11.10
C LEU A 414 -10.16 -9.67 -12.52
N VAL A 415 -9.02 -9.20 -13.03
CA VAL A 415 -8.82 -8.74 -14.41
C VAL A 415 -7.86 -9.70 -15.09
N GLU A 416 -8.29 -10.30 -16.20
CA GLU A 416 -7.39 -11.06 -17.06
C GLU A 416 -6.54 -10.09 -17.87
N GLU A 417 -5.25 -10.04 -17.57
CA GLU A 417 -4.28 -9.47 -18.48
C GLU A 417 -4.08 -10.48 -19.61
N THR A 418 -4.93 -10.37 -20.63
CA THR A 418 -4.60 -10.93 -21.95
C THR A 418 -3.29 -10.28 -22.38
N GLY A 419 -2.33 -11.08 -22.82
CA GLY A 419 -1.00 -10.60 -23.16
C GLY A 419 -0.14 -11.76 -23.62
N THR A 420 -0.02 -11.90 -24.94
CA THR A 420 1.06 -12.65 -25.57
C THR A 420 2.38 -12.11 -25.04
N TYR A 421 3.28 -12.96 -24.52
CA TYR A 421 4.58 -12.56 -23.98
C TYR A 421 5.58 -12.12 -25.07
N GLY A 422 5.08 -11.52 -26.15
CA GLY A 422 5.82 -11.28 -27.39
C GLY A 422 6.24 -12.58 -28.07
N ASP A 423 7.33 -12.50 -28.85
CA ASP A 423 7.98 -13.62 -29.54
C ASP A 423 8.96 -14.41 -28.62
N LEU A 424 8.72 -14.41 -27.29
CA LEU A 424 9.60 -15.09 -26.34
C LEU A 424 9.51 -16.62 -26.47
N PRO A 425 10.65 -17.35 -26.46
CA PRO A 425 10.66 -18.81 -26.38
C PRO A 425 9.98 -19.36 -25.12
N ASP A 426 9.33 -20.52 -25.23
CA ASP A 426 8.58 -21.14 -24.12
C ASP A 426 9.44 -21.43 -22.89
N ASP A 427 10.71 -21.84 -23.08
CA ASP A 427 11.66 -22.10 -21.99
C ASP A 427 12.01 -20.83 -21.21
N VAL A 428 12.08 -19.68 -21.89
CA VAL A 428 12.27 -18.38 -21.24
C VAL A 428 11.03 -18.00 -20.44
N VAL A 429 9.83 -18.20 -21.00
CA VAL A 429 8.57 -17.90 -20.31
C VAL A 429 8.41 -18.75 -19.05
N GLU A 430 8.75 -20.04 -19.12
CA GLU A 430 8.72 -20.95 -17.97
C GLU A 430 9.70 -20.52 -16.88
N ALA A 431 10.97 -20.25 -17.22
CA ALA A 431 11.96 -19.77 -16.27
C ALA A 431 11.55 -18.45 -15.58
N VAL A 432 10.90 -17.54 -16.32
CA VAL A 432 10.38 -16.28 -15.76
C VAL A 432 9.22 -16.51 -14.81
N ARG A 433 8.35 -17.48 -15.08
CA ARG A 433 7.23 -17.83 -14.19
C ARG A 433 7.72 -18.45 -12.88
N GLU A 434 8.77 -19.27 -12.94
CA GLU A 434 9.39 -19.90 -11.77
C GLU A 434 10.20 -18.93 -10.90
N GLN A 435 10.71 -17.84 -11.50
CA GLN A 435 11.46 -16.82 -10.77
C GLN A 435 10.60 -16.16 -9.67
N ALA A 436 11.01 -16.33 -8.42
CA ALA A 436 10.43 -15.62 -7.29
C ALA A 436 10.76 -14.11 -7.37
N LEU A 437 9.79 -13.28 -7.00
CA LEU A 437 9.94 -11.83 -6.90
C LEU A 437 9.61 -11.39 -5.48
N ASP A 438 10.56 -10.71 -4.84
CA ASP A 438 10.41 -10.22 -3.46
C ASP A 438 10.01 -8.75 -3.52
N THR A 439 8.79 -8.46 -3.08
CA THR A 439 8.18 -7.12 -3.12
C THR A 439 8.08 -6.48 -1.73
N ARG A 440 8.74 -7.02 -0.70
CA ARG A 440 8.63 -6.51 0.68
C ARG A 440 9.05 -5.04 0.81
N LEU A 441 10.08 -4.63 0.05
CA LEU A 441 10.57 -3.25 0.02
C LEU A 441 9.83 -2.36 -1.00
N LEU A 442 8.78 -2.88 -1.66
CA LEU A 442 7.93 -2.17 -2.60
C LEU A 442 6.60 -1.80 -1.92
N ARG A 443 6.23 -0.53 -2.04
CA ARG A 443 5.00 0.02 -1.43
C ARG A 443 3.77 -0.11 -2.33
N VAL A 444 3.98 -0.36 -3.63
CA VAL A 444 2.93 -0.50 -4.65
C VAL A 444 2.77 -1.94 -5.11
N SER A 445 1.56 -2.30 -5.56
CA SER A 445 1.32 -3.56 -6.27
C SER A 445 1.86 -3.51 -7.68
N LEU A 446 2.27 -4.68 -8.17
CA LEU A 446 2.64 -4.88 -9.56
C LEU A 446 1.49 -5.50 -10.32
N ARG A 447 1.28 -5.05 -11.55
CA ARG A 447 0.48 -5.78 -12.52
C ARG A 447 1.15 -7.07 -12.96
N GLY A 448 0.38 -8.00 -13.51
CA GLY A 448 0.88 -9.29 -13.97
C GLY A 448 2.03 -9.13 -14.97
N TYR A 449 1.84 -8.26 -15.96
CA TYR A 449 2.86 -7.95 -16.95
C TYR A 449 4.06 -7.23 -16.30
N GLN A 450 3.88 -6.31 -15.35
CA GLN A 450 5.01 -5.64 -14.69
C GLN A 450 5.86 -6.62 -13.86
N SER A 451 5.18 -7.52 -13.15
CA SER A 451 5.80 -8.63 -12.42
C SER A 451 6.59 -9.53 -13.36
N PHE A 452 6.01 -9.88 -14.52
CA PHE A 452 6.70 -10.65 -15.56
C PHE A 452 7.97 -9.94 -16.06
N ALA A 453 7.92 -8.64 -16.32
CA ALA A 453 9.06 -7.86 -16.80
C ALA A 453 10.19 -7.81 -15.77
N ALA A 454 9.85 -7.61 -14.49
CA ALA A 454 10.82 -7.62 -13.41
C ALA A 454 11.47 -9.00 -13.27
N ARG A 455 10.69 -10.08 -13.31
CA ARG A 455 11.22 -11.46 -13.29
C ARG A 455 12.08 -11.78 -14.52
N PHE A 456 11.68 -11.33 -15.70
CA PHE A 456 12.48 -11.43 -16.92
C PHE A 456 13.84 -10.75 -16.76
N ALA A 457 13.87 -9.53 -16.22
CA ALA A 457 15.10 -8.82 -15.90
C ALA A 457 15.98 -9.55 -14.87
N LEU A 458 15.38 -10.22 -13.89
CA LEU A 458 16.11 -11.01 -12.88
C LEU A 458 16.73 -12.29 -13.47
N VAL A 459 15.95 -13.04 -14.25
CA VAL A 459 16.40 -14.29 -14.91
C VAL A 459 17.51 -14.00 -15.92
N ARG A 460 17.31 -13.02 -16.79
CA ARG A 460 18.24 -12.71 -17.89
C ARG A 460 19.38 -11.79 -17.46
N ARG A 461 19.24 -11.10 -16.33
CA ARG A 461 20.18 -10.16 -15.69
C ARG A 461 20.47 -8.89 -16.51
N LYS A 462 20.76 -9.01 -17.80
CA LYS A 462 21.01 -7.90 -18.72
C LYS A 462 19.93 -7.88 -19.79
N VAL A 463 19.04 -6.89 -19.71
CA VAL A 463 17.83 -6.82 -20.55
C VAL A 463 17.59 -5.44 -21.11
N LEU A 464 16.90 -5.42 -22.25
CA LEU A 464 16.30 -4.27 -22.87
C LEU A 464 14.78 -4.38 -22.75
N ILE A 465 14.19 -3.51 -21.95
CA ILE A 465 12.73 -3.39 -21.80
C ILE A 465 12.26 -2.26 -22.72
N GLY A 466 11.64 -2.69 -23.82
CA GLY A 466 11.12 -1.88 -24.91
C GLY A 466 9.61 -1.65 -24.86
N ASP A 467 8.99 -1.83 -23.70
CA ASP A 467 7.55 -1.67 -23.55
C ASP A 467 7.07 -0.28 -23.94
N GLU A 468 5.87 -0.22 -24.48
CA GLU A 468 5.27 1.03 -24.92
C GLU A 468 5.10 2.05 -23.75
N MET A 469 5.05 3.32 -24.12
CA MET A 469 4.92 4.41 -23.16
C MET A 469 3.61 4.31 -22.39
N GLY A 470 3.68 4.41 -21.06
CA GLY A 470 2.50 4.28 -20.19
C GLY A 470 2.38 2.95 -19.44
N LEU A 471 3.17 1.93 -19.79
CA LEU A 471 3.15 0.62 -19.11
C LEU A 471 3.90 0.56 -17.76
N GLY A 472 4.55 1.66 -17.36
CA GLY A 472 5.17 1.72 -16.04
C GLY A 472 6.56 1.07 -15.95
N LYS A 473 7.40 1.23 -16.98
CA LYS A 473 8.81 0.78 -16.99
C LYS A 473 9.62 1.18 -15.75
N THR A 474 9.33 2.34 -15.16
CA THR A 474 9.94 2.77 -13.89
C THR A 474 9.63 1.78 -12.77
N ILE A 475 8.36 1.37 -12.63
CA ILE A 475 7.92 0.39 -11.62
C ILE A 475 8.59 -0.96 -11.82
N GLU A 476 8.70 -1.41 -13.07
CA GLU A 476 9.37 -2.67 -13.41
C GLU A 476 10.83 -2.66 -12.98
N ALA A 477 11.55 -1.56 -13.25
CA ALA A 477 12.92 -1.39 -12.78
C ALA A 477 13.00 -1.31 -11.24
N LEU A 478 12.08 -0.59 -10.58
CA LEU A 478 12.06 -0.51 -9.11
C LEU A 478 11.84 -1.88 -8.48
N ALA A 479 10.96 -2.73 -9.05
CA ALA A 479 10.74 -4.09 -8.57
C ALA A 479 12.01 -4.95 -8.63
N VAL A 480 12.82 -4.80 -9.68
CA VAL A 480 14.14 -5.43 -9.78
C VAL A 480 15.06 -4.94 -8.66
N LEU A 481 15.15 -3.62 -8.46
CA LEU A 481 16.02 -3.04 -7.42
C LEU A 481 15.60 -3.47 -6.01
N THR A 482 14.31 -3.46 -5.70
CA THR A 482 13.79 -3.87 -4.38
C THR A 482 14.01 -5.34 -4.11
N HIS A 483 13.89 -6.21 -5.12
CA HIS A 483 14.18 -7.63 -4.99
C HIS A 483 15.66 -7.87 -4.70
N LEU A 484 16.56 -7.24 -5.47
CA LEU A 484 18.00 -7.33 -5.23
C LEU A 484 18.37 -6.77 -3.85
N ALA A 485 17.72 -5.70 -3.39
CA ALA A 485 17.95 -5.14 -2.06
C ALA A 485 17.52 -6.10 -0.93
N ALA A 486 16.42 -6.83 -1.13
CA ALA A 486 15.99 -7.88 -0.21
C ALA A 486 17.00 -9.06 -0.18
N ASP A 487 17.72 -9.29 -1.28
CA ASP A 487 18.83 -10.25 -1.40
C ASP A 487 20.22 -9.61 -1.22
N ARG A 488 20.35 -8.70 -0.25
CA ARG A 488 21.62 -8.07 0.19
C ARG A 488 22.31 -7.12 -0.81
N GLY A 489 21.71 -6.87 -1.97
CA GLY A 489 22.15 -5.79 -2.87
C GLY A 489 22.02 -4.43 -2.20
N ARG A 490 22.95 -3.52 -2.48
CA ARG A 490 23.06 -2.26 -1.72
C ARG A 490 23.38 -1.04 -2.57
N TRP A 491 24.01 -1.20 -3.74
CA TRP A 491 24.46 -0.09 -4.58
C TRP A 491 23.83 -0.15 -5.97
N PHE A 492 22.79 0.67 -6.15
CA PHE A 492 22.05 0.77 -7.40
C PHE A 492 22.27 2.13 -8.06
N LEU A 493 22.44 2.16 -9.38
CA LEU A 493 22.61 3.39 -10.15
C LEU A 493 21.55 3.50 -11.25
N VAL A 494 20.85 4.63 -11.27
CA VAL A 494 19.94 5.02 -12.34
C VAL A 494 20.57 6.15 -13.15
N VAL A 495 20.70 5.96 -14.46
CA VAL A 495 21.15 6.97 -15.42
C VAL A 495 19.97 7.35 -16.31
N CYS A 496 19.53 8.61 -16.24
CA CYS A 496 18.34 9.06 -16.97
C CYS A 496 18.54 10.45 -17.62
N PRO A 497 17.63 10.90 -18.50
CA PRO A 497 17.60 12.31 -18.92
C PRO A 497 17.40 13.28 -17.74
N ALA A 498 17.90 14.51 -17.87
CA ALA A 498 17.82 15.51 -16.80
C ALA A 498 16.39 15.91 -16.41
N SER A 499 15.47 15.79 -17.36
CA SER A 499 14.03 16.04 -17.24
C SER A 499 13.29 15.07 -16.31
N VAL A 500 13.68 13.80 -16.30
CA VAL A 500 13.00 12.74 -15.54
C VAL A 500 13.69 12.42 -14.21
N LEU A 501 14.83 13.06 -13.94
CA LEU A 501 15.61 12.84 -12.74
C LEU A 501 14.79 13.11 -11.46
N THR A 502 14.05 14.21 -11.42
CA THR A 502 13.16 14.52 -10.27
C THR A 502 12.05 13.47 -10.15
N GLY A 503 11.48 13.03 -11.28
CA GLY A 503 10.48 11.96 -11.33
C GLY A 503 10.99 10.67 -10.71
N TRP A 504 12.16 10.19 -11.14
CA TRP A 504 12.82 9.01 -10.55
C TRP A 504 13.05 9.16 -9.04
N THR A 505 13.58 10.30 -8.59
CA THR A 505 13.82 10.50 -7.15
C THR A 505 12.53 10.45 -6.33
N ARG A 506 11.44 11.02 -6.85
CA ARG A 506 10.13 11.02 -6.21
C ARG A 506 9.51 9.61 -6.22
N GLU A 507 9.58 8.91 -7.34
CA GLU A 507 9.03 7.56 -7.47
C GLU A 507 9.72 6.58 -6.54
N ILE A 508 11.05 6.61 -6.43
CA ILE A 508 11.79 5.74 -5.48
C ILE A 508 11.33 6.02 -4.04
N ALA A 509 11.28 7.30 -3.64
CA ALA A 509 10.91 7.69 -2.28
C ALA A 509 9.45 7.35 -1.92
N LEU A 510 8.53 7.50 -2.89
CA LEU A 510 7.11 7.22 -2.67
C LEU A 510 6.81 5.72 -2.72
N ARG A 511 7.45 4.98 -3.63
CA ARG A 511 7.03 3.63 -4.01
C ARG A 511 7.91 2.53 -3.43
N THR A 512 9.02 2.86 -2.77
CA THR A 512 9.93 1.88 -2.16
C THR A 512 10.33 2.28 -0.74
N GLU A 513 10.93 1.35 -0.01
CA GLU A 513 11.62 1.62 1.27
C GLU A 513 13.11 1.96 1.10
N LEU A 514 13.60 2.09 -0.14
CA LEU A 514 15.00 2.33 -0.43
C LEU A 514 15.36 3.82 -0.29
N ASP A 515 16.53 4.09 0.29
CA ASP A 515 17.10 5.43 0.31
C ASP A 515 17.48 5.90 -1.10
N VAL A 516 17.11 7.12 -1.46
CA VAL A 516 17.40 7.74 -2.76
C VAL A 516 18.37 8.91 -2.64
N ARG A 517 19.32 9.00 -3.58
CA ARG A 517 20.38 10.02 -3.61
C ARG A 517 20.44 10.67 -4.98
N ARG A 518 20.28 12.00 -5.04
CA ARG A 518 20.42 12.79 -6.28
C ARG A 518 21.90 13.11 -6.53
N LEU A 519 22.53 12.46 -7.52
CA LEU A 519 23.90 12.74 -7.93
C LEU A 519 23.93 13.77 -9.06
N HIS A 520 23.41 14.96 -8.78
CA HIS A 520 23.35 16.07 -9.72
C HIS A 520 23.49 17.42 -9.00
N GLY A 521 23.92 18.46 -9.73
CA GLY A 521 24.07 19.80 -9.18
C GLY A 521 25.37 20.02 -8.37
N PRO A 522 25.39 21.05 -7.51
CA PRO A 522 26.59 21.43 -6.75
C PRO A 522 26.96 20.40 -5.67
N GLU A 523 25.99 19.71 -5.08
CA GLU A 523 26.19 18.75 -3.99
C GLU A 523 26.55 17.33 -4.47
N ARG A 524 26.63 17.11 -5.79
CA ARG A 524 26.82 15.77 -6.39
C ARG A 524 27.98 14.98 -5.79
N ASP A 525 29.10 15.65 -5.48
CA ASP A 525 30.31 15.00 -4.98
C ASP A 525 30.16 14.61 -3.50
N ALA A 526 29.42 15.39 -2.72
CA ALA A 526 29.09 15.06 -1.33
C ALA A 526 28.09 13.91 -1.27
N GLU A 527 27.04 13.95 -2.10
CA GLU A 527 26.05 12.87 -2.16
C GLU A 527 26.63 11.56 -2.72
N ALA A 528 27.56 11.63 -3.69
CA ALA A 528 28.25 10.43 -4.19
C ALA A 528 29.05 9.74 -3.08
N ARG A 529 29.76 10.51 -2.23
CA ARG A 529 30.50 9.95 -1.09
C ARG A 529 29.55 9.34 -0.04
N ARG A 530 28.43 9.98 0.25
CA ARG A 530 27.41 9.44 1.18
C ARG A 530 26.81 8.16 0.64
N TRP A 531 26.41 8.14 -0.63
CA TRP A 531 25.86 6.95 -1.29
C TRP A 531 26.84 5.76 -1.27
N ARG A 532 28.14 5.99 -1.56
CA ARG A 532 29.15 4.93 -1.44
C ARG A 532 29.24 4.33 -0.03
N ARG A 533 29.09 5.16 1.00
CA ARG A 533 29.15 4.72 2.41
C ARG A 533 27.87 4.01 2.84
N ASP A 534 26.71 4.57 2.51
CA ASP A 534 25.43 4.21 3.10
C ASP A 534 24.65 3.19 2.23
N GLY A 535 24.83 3.22 0.91
CA GLY A 535 24.04 2.43 -0.05
C GLY A 535 22.79 3.17 -0.54
N GLY A 536 21.90 2.43 -1.21
CA GLY A 536 20.65 2.92 -1.78
C GLY A 536 20.72 3.14 -3.29
N VAL A 537 19.75 3.89 -3.80
CA VAL A 537 19.59 4.19 -5.22
C VAL A 537 20.14 5.58 -5.55
N ALA A 538 21.24 5.63 -6.30
CA ALA A 538 21.77 6.87 -6.86
C ALA A 538 21.11 7.18 -8.20
N VAL A 539 20.65 8.42 -8.38
CA VAL A 539 20.04 8.90 -9.64
C VAL A 539 20.91 10.01 -10.23
N THR A 540 21.35 9.83 -11.47
CA THR A 540 22.20 10.80 -12.19
C THR A 540 21.78 10.99 -13.65
N THR A 541 22.39 11.96 -14.33
CA THR A 541 22.12 12.23 -15.75
C THR A 541 23.25 11.77 -16.65
N TYR A 542 22.97 11.53 -17.93
CA TYR A 542 24.00 11.24 -18.94
C TYR A 542 25.16 12.24 -18.97
N SER A 543 24.86 13.53 -18.78
CA SER A 543 25.88 14.60 -18.75
C SER A 543 26.66 14.63 -17.43
N THR A 544 26.00 14.31 -16.31
CA THR A 544 26.61 14.34 -14.97
C THR A 544 27.43 13.10 -14.70
N LEU A 545 27.07 11.96 -15.31
CA LEU A 545 27.78 10.69 -15.21
C LEU A 545 29.29 10.88 -15.46
N GLY A 546 29.64 11.75 -16.41
CA GLY A 546 31.02 12.01 -16.71
C GLY A 546 31.80 12.83 -15.68
N ARG A 547 31.10 13.58 -14.83
CA ARG A 547 31.68 14.38 -13.73
C ARG A 547 31.81 13.61 -12.43
N ILE A 548 31.05 12.54 -12.27
CA ILE A 548 31.10 11.67 -11.08
C ILE A 548 31.89 10.38 -11.32
N GLN A 549 32.57 10.27 -12.47
CA GLN A 549 33.28 9.05 -12.85
C GLN A 549 34.33 8.64 -11.81
N GLU A 550 35.05 9.58 -11.22
CA GLU A 550 36.05 9.31 -10.17
C GLU A 550 35.45 8.58 -8.95
N HIS A 551 34.16 8.79 -8.67
CA HIS A 551 33.46 8.07 -7.60
C HIS A 551 33.02 6.67 -8.01
N LEU A 552 32.96 6.38 -9.32
CA LEU A 552 32.50 5.10 -9.90
C LEU A 552 33.66 4.22 -10.39
N ASP A 553 34.87 4.77 -10.54
CA ASP A 553 36.03 4.00 -10.97
C ASP A 553 36.39 2.93 -9.93
N GLY A 554 36.50 1.66 -10.38
CA GLY A 554 36.74 0.51 -9.50
C GLY A 554 35.59 0.16 -8.54
N PHE A 555 34.43 0.80 -8.67
CA PHE A 555 33.24 0.53 -7.86
C PHE A 555 32.32 -0.46 -8.57
N GLU A 556 31.90 -1.52 -7.88
CA GLU A 556 30.95 -2.52 -8.37
C GLU A 556 29.52 -2.12 -7.99
N LEU A 557 28.59 -2.26 -8.94
CA LEU A 557 27.18 -1.98 -8.75
C LEU A 557 26.43 -3.30 -8.71
N ASP A 558 25.42 -3.39 -7.85
CA ASP A 558 24.50 -4.52 -7.82
C ASP A 558 23.54 -4.47 -9.03
N ALA A 559 23.10 -3.26 -9.39
CA ALA A 559 22.33 -3.04 -10.62
C ALA A 559 22.54 -1.66 -11.25
N LEU A 560 22.41 -1.61 -12.58
CA LEU A 560 22.42 -0.41 -13.40
C LEU A 560 21.11 -0.31 -14.19
N VAL A 561 20.39 0.79 -14.00
CA VAL A 561 19.21 1.12 -14.81
C VAL A 561 19.55 2.30 -15.72
N VAL A 562 19.26 2.17 -17.00
CA VAL A 562 19.50 3.22 -17.99
C VAL A 562 18.17 3.57 -18.65
N ASP A 563 17.63 4.71 -18.27
CA ASP A 563 16.35 5.19 -18.77
C ASP A 563 16.52 6.02 -20.04
N GLU A 564 15.58 5.90 -20.96
CA GLU A 564 15.68 6.42 -22.33
C GLU A 564 17.00 6.02 -23.01
N ALA A 565 17.26 4.71 -23.07
CA ALA A 565 18.50 4.15 -23.60
C ALA A 565 18.81 4.55 -25.06
N HIS A 566 17.83 5.09 -25.80
CA HIS A 566 18.04 5.69 -27.12
C HIS A 566 19.07 6.84 -27.10
N TYR A 567 19.38 7.45 -25.95
CA TYR A 567 20.48 8.41 -25.84
C TYR A 567 21.87 7.75 -26.05
N VAL A 568 22.05 6.46 -25.73
CA VAL A 568 23.36 5.76 -25.84
C VAL A 568 23.53 4.93 -27.11
N LYS A 569 22.68 5.18 -28.11
CA LYS A 569 22.67 4.49 -29.41
C LYS A 569 23.92 4.58 -30.28
N ASN A 570 24.74 5.63 -30.09
CA ASN A 570 25.94 5.85 -30.89
C ASN A 570 27.16 5.37 -30.10
N PRO A 571 27.84 4.28 -30.49
CA PRO A 571 29.01 3.74 -29.77
C PRO A 571 30.14 4.75 -29.55
N GLY A 572 30.36 5.68 -30.49
CA GLY A 572 31.44 6.65 -30.42
C GLY A 572 31.23 7.76 -29.38
N ALA A 573 29.98 8.03 -28.99
CA ALA A 573 29.66 9.12 -28.09
C ALA A 573 30.22 8.87 -26.68
N GLY A 574 30.75 9.92 -26.03
CA GLY A 574 31.34 9.80 -24.70
C GLY A 574 30.36 9.28 -23.63
N ARG A 575 29.06 9.61 -23.75
CA ARG A 575 28.00 9.07 -22.88
C ARG A 575 27.81 7.57 -23.05
N SER A 576 27.80 7.08 -24.29
CA SER A 576 27.62 5.66 -24.61
C SER A 576 28.80 4.82 -24.14
N ARG A 577 30.04 5.32 -24.32
CA ARG A 577 31.25 4.66 -23.81
C ARG A 577 31.23 4.51 -22.28
N ARG A 578 30.81 5.53 -21.53
CA ARG A 578 30.72 5.47 -20.07
C ARG A 578 29.64 4.50 -19.60
N VAL A 579 28.47 4.50 -20.22
CA VAL A 579 27.39 3.56 -19.89
C VAL A 579 27.80 2.12 -20.23
N ARG A 580 28.39 1.88 -21.42
CA ARG A 580 28.93 0.56 -21.81
C ARG A 580 29.97 0.05 -20.80
N ALA A 581 30.88 0.90 -20.34
CA ALA A 581 31.89 0.54 -19.34
C ALA A 581 31.30 0.21 -17.95
N LEU A 582 30.15 0.77 -17.58
CA LEU A 582 29.43 0.39 -16.36
C LEU A 582 28.67 -0.92 -16.58
N ALA A 583 27.89 -1.02 -17.66
CA ALA A 583 27.13 -2.21 -18.00
C ALA A 583 27.99 -3.48 -18.15
N ALA A 584 29.24 -3.33 -18.62
CA ALA A 584 30.17 -4.45 -18.74
C ALA A 584 30.55 -5.09 -17.39
N ARG A 585 30.70 -4.29 -16.32
CA ARG A 585 31.12 -4.74 -14.99
C ARG A 585 29.97 -4.91 -13.99
N THR A 586 28.75 -4.61 -14.39
CA THR A 586 27.55 -4.79 -13.55
C THR A 586 26.84 -6.08 -13.94
N GLN A 587 26.44 -6.86 -12.94
CA GLN A 587 25.74 -8.13 -13.18
C GLN A 587 24.32 -7.90 -13.71
N HIS A 588 23.54 -7.02 -13.06
CA HIS A 588 22.17 -6.70 -13.45
C HIS A 588 22.10 -5.36 -14.18
N VAL A 589 21.66 -5.36 -15.45
CA VAL A 589 21.53 -4.16 -16.28
C VAL A 589 20.16 -4.12 -16.91
N VAL A 590 19.42 -3.03 -16.69
CA VAL A 590 18.09 -2.82 -17.25
C VAL A 590 18.13 -1.56 -18.12
N LEU A 591 18.11 -1.75 -19.44
CA LEU A 591 17.94 -0.64 -20.39
C LEU A 591 16.44 -0.44 -20.64
N LEU A 592 15.94 0.78 -20.43
CA LEU A 592 14.55 1.14 -20.67
C LEU A 592 14.46 2.06 -21.89
N THR A 593 13.53 1.78 -22.80
CA THR A 593 13.28 2.64 -23.96
C THR A 593 11.85 2.49 -24.48
N GLY A 594 11.19 3.60 -24.83
CA GLY A 594 9.83 3.57 -25.36
C GLY A 594 9.73 3.30 -26.87
N THR A 595 10.83 3.46 -27.62
CA THR A 595 10.83 3.39 -29.11
C THR A 595 12.09 2.75 -29.70
N PRO A 596 12.49 1.54 -29.25
CA PRO A 596 13.75 0.92 -29.65
C PRO A 596 13.90 0.65 -31.16
N LEU A 597 12.80 0.32 -31.85
CA LEU A 597 12.80 -0.13 -33.26
C LEU A 597 12.64 1.01 -34.28
N GLU A 598 12.37 2.24 -33.85
CA GLU A 598 12.02 3.34 -34.77
C GLU A 598 13.23 3.98 -35.46
N ASN A 599 14.42 3.80 -34.92
CA ASN A 599 15.61 4.46 -35.44
C ASN A 599 16.63 3.39 -35.83
N ARG A 600 16.50 2.79 -37.01
CA ARG A 600 17.56 1.96 -37.64
C ARG A 600 17.95 0.68 -36.88
N VAL A 601 17.98 -0.46 -37.57
CA VAL A 601 18.39 -1.76 -37.00
C VAL A 601 19.77 -1.67 -36.32
N GLU A 602 20.64 -0.83 -36.85
CA GLU A 602 21.99 -0.58 -36.36
C GLU A 602 22.04 0.09 -34.97
N GLU A 603 21.09 0.99 -34.66
CA GLU A 603 21.05 1.62 -33.33
C GLU A 603 20.57 0.63 -32.27
N PHE A 604 19.59 -0.20 -32.63
CA PHE A 604 19.12 -1.27 -31.77
C PHE A 604 20.21 -2.33 -31.54
N ALA A 605 20.91 -2.73 -32.60
CA ALA A 605 22.05 -3.63 -32.52
C ALA A 605 23.12 -3.10 -31.55
N SER A 606 23.42 -1.81 -31.57
CA SER A 606 24.35 -1.20 -30.61
C SER A 606 23.91 -1.30 -29.14
N LEU A 607 22.60 -1.32 -28.87
CA LEU A 607 22.07 -1.48 -27.50
C LEU A 607 22.13 -2.95 -27.07
N VAL A 608 21.79 -3.87 -27.96
CA VAL A 608 21.86 -5.31 -27.69
C VAL A 608 23.31 -5.77 -27.50
N GLU A 609 24.23 -5.32 -28.35
CA GLU A 609 25.68 -5.59 -28.24
C GLU A 609 26.25 -5.10 -26.90
N MET A 610 25.70 -4.01 -26.33
CA MET A 610 26.08 -3.53 -25.00
C MET A 610 25.69 -4.50 -23.88
N LEU A 611 24.57 -5.23 -24.05
CA LEU A 611 24.06 -6.17 -23.05
C LEU A 611 24.65 -7.57 -23.23
N GLN A 612 24.69 -8.06 -24.48
CA GLN A 612 25.23 -9.36 -24.86
C GLN A 612 25.99 -9.22 -26.20
N PRO A 613 27.33 -9.05 -26.14
CA PRO A 613 28.17 -8.93 -27.33
C PRO A 613 28.09 -10.17 -28.25
N ASP A 614 27.89 -11.35 -27.67
CA ASP A 614 27.92 -12.64 -28.38
C ASP A 614 26.60 -12.99 -29.09
N LEU A 615 25.56 -12.16 -28.95
CA LEU A 615 24.20 -12.47 -29.45
C LEU A 615 24.00 -12.08 -30.93
N LEU A 616 24.89 -11.25 -31.50
CA LEU A 616 24.68 -10.63 -32.81
C LEU A 616 25.78 -11.01 -33.82
N ASP A 617 25.41 -11.84 -34.79
CA ASP A 617 26.14 -12.06 -36.05
C ASP A 617 25.20 -11.64 -37.21
N VAL A 618 24.90 -10.33 -37.31
CA VAL A 618 23.68 -9.81 -37.97
C VAL A 618 23.96 -8.87 -39.13
N GLU A 619 24.75 -9.32 -40.11
CA GLU A 619 24.87 -8.58 -41.37
C GLU A 619 23.82 -9.01 -42.44
N THR A 620 22.99 -10.05 -42.19
CA THR A 620 22.07 -10.60 -43.21
C THR A 620 20.67 -11.06 -42.74
N ALA A 621 20.26 -10.79 -41.50
CA ALA A 621 18.98 -11.31 -40.98
C ALA A 621 17.77 -10.45 -41.38
N THR A 622 16.64 -11.10 -41.69
CA THR A 622 15.35 -10.40 -41.84
C THR A 622 14.86 -9.83 -40.49
N PRO A 623 13.97 -8.81 -40.47
CA PRO A 623 13.47 -8.23 -39.21
C PRO A 623 12.80 -9.23 -38.26
N VAL A 624 12.23 -10.32 -38.76
CA VAL A 624 11.61 -11.38 -37.94
C VAL A 624 12.68 -12.28 -37.33
N GLU A 625 13.68 -12.71 -38.11
CA GLU A 625 14.82 -13.48 -37.62
C GLU A 625 15.62 -12.68 -36.59
N PHE A 626 15.78 -11.38 -36.83
CA PHE A 626 16.38 -10.45 -35.89
C PHE A 626 15.61 -10.37 -34.58
N ARG A 627 14.27 -10.20 -34.63
CA ARG A 627 13.41 -10.19 -33.43
C ARG A 627 13.53 -11.47 -32.63
N ARG A 628 13.53 -12.64 -33.28
CA ARG A 628 13.71 -13.94 -32.60
C ARG A 628 15.10 -14.08 -31.98
N ALA A 629 16.14 -13.62 -32.66
CA ALA A 629 17.51 -13.68 -32.14
C ALA A 629 17.70 -12.81 -30.88
N VAL A 630 17.04 -11.65 -30.81
CA VAL A 630 17.16 -10.72 -29.68
C VAL A 630 16.12 -10.94 -28.58
N ALA A 631 15.08 -11.74 -28.83
CA ALA A 631 14.04 -12.07 -27.85
C ALA A 631 14.57 -12.48 -26.46
N PRO A 632 15.67 -13.27 -26.33
CA PRO A 632 16.19 -13.63 -25.01
C PRO A 632 16.70 -12.45 -24.16
N VAL A 633 16.95 -11.28 -24.76
CA VAL A 633 17.38 -10.07 -24.02
C VAL A 633 16.43 -8.90 -24.18
N TYR A 634 15.38 -9.05 -24.98
CA TYR A 634 14.48 -7.97 -25.36
C TYR A 634 13.03 -8.33 -25.06
N LEU A 635 12.40 -7.52 -24.21
CA LEU A 635 10.97 -7.61 -23.92
C LEU A 635 10.28 -6.36 -24.46
N ARG A 636 9.24 -6.54 -25.28
CA ARG A 636 8.37 -5.45 -25.74
C ARG A 636 6.93 -5.92 -25.78
N ARG A 637 6.06 -5.11 -25.19
CA ARG A 637 4.61 -5.26 -25.21
C ARG A 637 3.95 -3.95 -25.60
N ASN A 638 2.83 -4.05 -26.31
CA ASN A 638 2.01 -2.89 -26.65
C ASN A 638 1.00 -2.61 -25.55
N VAL A 639 0.59 -1.36 -25.45
CA VAL A 639 -0.36 -0.88 -24.44
C VAL A 639 -1.71 -1.58 -24.59
N GLU A 640 -2.21 -1.72 -25.82
CA GLU A 640 -3.49 -2.38 -26.14
C GLU A 640 -3.46 -3.90 -25.90
N ASP A 641 -2.27 -4.50 -25.95
CA ASP A 641 -2.09 -5.94 -25.76
C ASP A 641 -2.03 -6.35 -24.29
N VAL A 642 -1.93 -5.41 -23.34
CA VAL A 642 -1.74 -5.72 -21.91
C VAL A 642 -2.69 -4.96 -20.99
N LEU A 643 -3.25 -3.84 -21.43
CA LEU A 643 -4.20 -3.04 -20.66
C LEU A 643 -5.60 -3.19 -21.25
N VAL A 644 -6.48 -3.79 -20.46
CA VAL A 644 -7.89 -3.98 -20.82
C VAL A 644 -8.68 -2.69 -20.58
N GLU A 645 -8.22 -1.84 -19.66
CA GLU A 645 -8.94 -0.65 -19.19
C GLU A 645 -8.54 0.66 -19.88
N LEU A 646 -7.89 0.60 -21.04
CA LEU A 646 -7.56 1.83 -21.75
C LEU A 646 -8.81 2.59 -22.16
N PRO A 647 -8.84 3.91 -21.96
CA PRO A 647 -9.95 4.70 -22.43
C PRO A 647 -10.00 4.70 -23.96
N GLU A 648 -11.21 4.87 -24.47
CA GLU A 648 -11.48 5.07 -25.89
C GLU A 648 -10.65 6.26 -26.42
N LEU A 649 -10.05 6.08 -27.59
CA LEU A 649 -9.35 7.13 -28.32
C LEU A 649 -10.24 7.58 -29.48
N VAL A 650 -10.64 8.84 -29.45
CA VAL A 650 -11.40 9.45 -30.55
C VAL A 650 -10.47 10.44 -31.25
N GLU A 651 -10.23 10.21 -32.53
CA GLU A 651 -9.37 11.06 -33.36
C GLU A 651 -10.23 11.87 -34.33
N VAL A 652 -10.02 13.19 -34.34
CA VAL A 652 -10.74 14.14 -35.18
C VAL A 652 -9.72 14.98 -35.94
N ASP A 653 -9.78 14.90 -37.27
CA ASP A 653 -9.00 15.76 -38.15
C ASP A 653 -9.87 16.95 -38.56
N ASP A 654 -9.61 18.12 -37.96
CA ASP A 654 -10.31 19.37 -38.20
C ASP A 654 -9.67 20.09 -39.41
N TRP A 655 -10.18 19.84 -40.61
CA TRP A 655 -9.78 20.53 -41.85
C TRP A 655 -10.41 21.92 -41.96
N LEU A 656 -9.57 22.93 -42.18
CA LEU A 656 -9.95 24.34 -42.10
C LEU A 656 -9.40 25.11 -43.29
N GLU A 657 -10.25 25.97 -43.86
CA GLU A 657 -9.83 26.92 -44.90
C GLU A 657 -8.95 28.04 -44.29
N LEU A 658 -7.87 28.39 -44.98
CA LEU A 658 -7.01 29.50 -44.56
C LEU A 658 -7.78 30.84 -44.67
N SER A 659 -7.64 31.69 -43.64
CA SER A 659 -8.09 33.08 -43.74
C SER A 659 -7.33 33.79 -44.87
N THR A 660 -7.89 34.88 -45.43
CA THR A 660 -7.21 35.65 -46.48
C THR A 660 -5.80 36.08 -46.06
N ALA A 661 -5.64 36.53 -44.82
CA ALA A 661 -4.35 36.96 -44.28
C ALA A 661 -3.37 35.79 -44.08
N ASP A 662 -3.84 34.63 -43.60
CA ASP A 662 -2.98 33.44 -43.46
C ASP A 662 -2.59 32.86 -44.82
N HIS A 663 -3.48 32.93 -45.82
CA HIS A 663 -3.19 32.53 -47.20
C HIS A 663 -2.12 33.44 -47.82
N GLU A 664 -2.16 34.75 -47.59
CA GLU A 664 -1.10 35.67 -48.02
C GLU A 664 0.24 35.33 -47.36
N ALA A 665 0.25 35.14 -46.04
CA ALA A 665 1.45 34.73 -45.30
C ALA A 665 2.00 33.37 -45.77
N TYR A 666 1.12 32.44 -46.11
CA TYR A 666 1.47 31.13 -46.66
C TYR A 666 2.12 31.25 -48.03
N ARG A 667 1.53 32.04 -48.94
CA ARG A 667 2.09 32.30 -50.28
C ARG A 667 3.50 32.90 -50.19
N GLU A 668 3.70 33.89 -49.32
CA GLU A 668 5.02 34.48 -49.09
C GLU A 668 6.05 33.46 -48.56
N ALA A 669 5.62 32.55 -47.67
CA ALA A 669 6.48 31.49 -47.16
C ALA A 669 6.91 30.51 -48.27
N VAL A 670 5.98 30.17 -49.18
CA VAL A 670 6.23 29.32 -50.37
C VAL A 670 7.21 29.98 -51.34
N GLU A 671 7.07 31.27 -51.59
CA GLU A 671 8.01 32.05 -52.40
C GLU A 671 9.42 32.02 -51.79
N ARG A 672 9.54 32.28 -50.48
CA ARG A 672 10.82 32.20 -49.74
C ARG A 672 11.37 30.77 -49.65
N GLY A 673 10.56 29.75 -49.89
CA GLY A 673 10.94 28.34 -49.73
C GLY A 673 11.15 27.94 -48.27
N SER A 674 10.48 28.62 -47.34
CA SER A 674 10.66 28.41 -45.91
C SER A 674 9.64 27.42 -45.37
N PHE A 675 10.00 26.13 -45.32
CA PHE A 675 9.13 25.06 -44.83
C PHE A 675 8.59 25.33 -43.41
N GLN A 676 9.42 25.87 -42.52
CA GLN A 676 8.99 26.19 -41.16
C GLN A 676 8.04 27.39 -41.10
N ASP A 677 8.14 28.35 -42.03
CA ASP A 677 7.19 29.47 -42.10
C ASP A 677 5.85 29.02 -42.67
N MET A 678 5.86 28.12 -43.66
CA MET A 678 4.65 27.50 -44.20
C MET A 678 3.85 26.83 -43.08
N ARG A 679 4.51 26.01 -42.25
CA ARG A 679 3.87 25.25 -41.15
C ARG A 679 3.21 26.11 -40.07
N ARG A 680 3.61 27.37 -39.94
CA ARG A 680 3.02 28.31 -38.97
C ARG A 680 2.19 29.42 -39.60
N ALA A 681 2.04 29.43 -40.93
CA ALA A 681 1.32 30.47 -41.65
C ALA A 681 -0.15 30.55 -41.22
N ALA A 682 -0.78 29.41 -40.95
CA ALA A 682 -2.18 29.30 -40.54
C ALA A 682 -2.53 29.95 -39.19
N PHE A 683 -1.55 30.47 -38.44
CA PHE A 683 -1.76 31.18 -37.16
C PHE A 683 -1.33 32.65 -37.21
N ARG A 684 -0.90 33.17 -38.37
CA ARG A 684 -0.31 34.52 -38.48
C ARG A 684 -1.34 35.63 -38.32
N SER A 685 -2.59 35.39 -38.68
CA SER A 685 -3.70 36.33 -38.59
C SER A 685 -4.25 36.50 -37.15
N GLY A 686 -3.68 35.79 -36.16
CA GLY A 686 -4.08 35.88 -34.76
C GLY A 686 -5.53 35.45 -34.57
N ALA A 687 -6.36 36.30 -33.96
CA ALA A 687 -7.78 35.98 -33.72
C ALA A 687 -8.61 35.74 -34.99
N ALA A 688 -8.13 36.16 -36.17
CA ALA A 688 -8.79 35.89 -37.45
C ALA A 688 -8.41 34.53 -38.07
N SER A 689 -7.54 33.76 -37.40
CA SER A 689 -7.10 32.44 -37.87
C SER A 689 -8.22 31.43 -37.68
N ALA A 690 -8.57 30.71 -38.75
CA ALA A 690 -9.55 29.63 -38.68
C ALA A 690 -9.13 28.52 -37.70
N LYS A 691 -7.83 28.18 -37.67
CA LYS A 691 -7.27 27.23 -36.67
C LYS A 691 -7.43 27.73 -35.25
N LEU A 692 -7.16 29.01 -35.01
CA LEU A 692 -7.28 29.57 -33.67
C LEU A 692 -8.73 29.69 -33.22
N ALA A 693 -9.65 30.05 -34.13
CA ALA A 693 -11.08 30.08 -33.86
C ALA A 693 -11.60 28.68 -33.50
N ARG A 694 -11.27 27.66 -34.29
CA ARG A 694 -11.65 26.27 -34.00
C ARG A 694 -11.06 25.77 -32.67
N LEU A 695 -9.82 26.15 -32.36
CA LEU A 695 -9.21 25.82 -31.08
C LEU A 695 -9.98 26.41 -29.89
N VAL A 696 -10.47 27.66 -30.01
CA VAL A 696 -11.30 28.29 -28.98
C VAL A 696 -12.61 27.52 -28.79
N GLU A 697 -13.29 27.15 -29.87
CA GLU A 697 -14.51 26.32 -29.81
C GLU A 697 -14.27 24.99 -29.08
N ILE A 698 -13.19 24.28 -29.41
CA ILE A 698 -12.83 23.01 -28.74
C ILE A 698 -12.60 23.23 -27.24
N VAL A 699 -11.98 24.34 -26.84
CA VAL A 699 -11.75 24.66 -25.42
C VAL A 699 -13.05 25.00 -24.70
N GLU A 700 -13.96 25.74 -25.33
CA GLU A 700 -15.29 26.04 -24.79
C GLU A 700 -16.14 24.76 -24.64
N GLU A 701 -16.16 23.88 -25.66
CA GLU A 701 -16.79 22.56 -25.59
C GLU A 701 -16.19 21.70 -24.46
N ALA A 702 -14.87 21.76 -24.27
CA ALA A 702 -14.21 21.04 -23.18
C ALA A 702 -14.58 21.63 -21.80
N GLU A 703 -14.72 22.94 -21.67
CA GLU A 703 -15.15 23.60 -20.43
C GLU A 703 -16.58 23.19 -20.04
N ASP A 704 -17.51 23.18 -21.00
CA ASP A 704 -18.91 22.76 -20.80
C ASP A 704 -19.01 21.31 -20.31
N ASN A 705 -18.09 20.46 -20.77
CA ASN A 705 -18.00 19.05 -20.36
C ASN A 705 -17.07 18.82 -19.16
N GLY A 706 -16.53 19.88 -18.54
CA GLY A 706 -15.65 19.78 -17.37
C GLY A 706 -14.27 19.15 -17.66
N ARG A 707 -13.86 19.09 -18.93
CA ARG A 707 -12.61 18.46 -19.38
C ARG A 707 -11.47 19.47 -19.44
N ARG A 708 -10.24 18.95 -19.37
CA ARG A 708 -9.02 19.76 -19.45
C ARG A 708 -8.33 19.51 -20.78
N VAL A 709 -7.77 20.58 -21.34
CA VAL A 709 -7.20 20.58 -22.68
C VAL A 709 -5.68 20.71 -22.60
N ILE A 710 -4.96 19.94 -23.41
CA ILE A 710 -3.56 20.20 -23.71
C ILE A 710 -3.40 20.57 -25.18
N VAL A 711 -2.70 21.67 -25.42
CA VAL A 711 -2.42 22.17 -26.77
C VAL A 711 -0.93 22.04 -27.05
N PHE A 712 -0.63 21.33 -28.13
CA PHE A 712 0.72 21.09 -28.61
C PHE A 712 1.00 21.85 -29.89
N SER A 713 2.17 22.50 -29.93
CA SER A 713 2.78 23.00 -31.16
C SER A 713 4.29 22.83 -31.11
N HIS A 714 4.93 22.70 -32.25
CA HIS A 714 6.37 22.79 -32.40
C HIS A 714 6.87 24.22 -32.14
N PHE A 715 6.08 25.22 -32.55
CA PHE A 715 6.49 26.62 -32.62
C PHE A 715 6.10 27.41 -31.38
N ARG A 716 7.10 28.02 -30.73
CA ARG A 716 6.86 28.92 -29.58
C ARG A 716 5.96 30.11 -29.95
N GLU A 717 6.14 30.70 -31.13
CA GLU A 717 5.30 31.82 -31.59
C GLU A 717 3.82 31.44 -31.66
N VAL A 718 3.51 30.20 -32.09
CA VAL A 718 2.14 29.69 -32.14
C VAL A 718 1.60 29.50 -30.73
N LEU A 719 2.38 28.90 -29.83
CA LEU A 719 1.97 28.75 -28.42
C LEU A 719 1.71 30.10 -27.74
N ASP A 720 2.53 31.11 -28.01
CA ASP A 720 2.34 32.47 -27.47
C ASP A 720 1.06 33.12 -28.04
N ALA A 721 0.70 32.84 -29.30
CA ALA A 721 -0.54 33.31 -29.91
C ALA A 721 -1.77 32.60 -29.30
N VAL A 722 -1.70 31.27 -29.18
CA VAL A 722 -2.72 30.42 -28.53
C VAL A 722 -2.97 30.89 -27.10
N ALA A 723 -1.91 31.05 -26.29
CA ALA A 723 -2.03 31.43 -24.89
C ALA A 723 -2.67 32.82 -24.68
N ARG A 724 -2.59 33.72 -25.67
CA ARG A 724 -3.24 35.04 -25.62
C ARG A 724 -4.71 35.00 -26.06
N ALA A 725 -5.09 34.04 -26.89
CA ALA A 725 -6.42 34.00 -27.51
C ALA A 725 -7.39 33.08 -26.77
N LEU A 726 -6.89 32.06 -26.08
CA LEU A 726 -7.73 31.11 -25.36
C LEU A 726 -8.47 31.75 -24.17
N PRO A 727 -9.76 31.40 -23.97
CA PRO A 727 -10.49 31.80 -22.78
C PRO A 727 -10.00 31.04 -21.53
N GLY A 728 -10.34 31.56 -20.34
CA GLY A 728 -10.11 30.86 -19.08
C GLY A 728 -8.66 30.86 -18.58
N ARG A 729 -8.29 29.81 -17.83
CA ARG A 729 -6.97 29.71 -17.17
C ARG A 729 -6.01 28.88 -18.01
N VAL A 730 -5.03 29.56 -18.60
CA VAL A 730 -3.98 28.94 -19.41
C VAL A 730 -2.69 28.77 -18.61
N PHE A 731 -2.11 27.58 -18.67
CA PHE A 731 -0.84 27.19 -18.06
C PHE A 731 0.23 27.01 -19.14
N GLY A 732 1.48 27.43 -18.86
CA GLY A 732 2.60 27.36 -19.82
C GLY A 732 2.91 28.72 -20.47
N PRO A 733 3.60 28.74 -21.64
CA PRO A 733 4.02 27.61 -22.46
C PRO A 733 5.17 26.80 -21.85
N LEU A 734 5.04 25.47 -21.85
CA LEU A 734 6.13 24.57 -21.51
C LEU A 734 7.11 24.49 -22.68
N THR A 735 8.30 25.07 -22.49
CA THR A 735 9.36 25.16 -23.51
C THR A 735 10.64 24.47 -23.05
N GLY A 736 11.54 24.15 -23.98
CA GLY A 736 12.81 23.49 -23.66
C GLY A 736 13.74 24.35 -22.78
N SER A 737 13.52 25.66 -22.72
CA SER A 737 14.26 26.61 -21.89
C SER A 737 13.80 26.66 -20.43
N LEU A 738 12.62 26.13 -20.09
CA LEU A 738 12.11 26.14 -18.72
C LEU A 738 12.86 25.09 -17.86
N PRO A 739 13.37 25.47 -16.68
CA PRO A 739 13.97 24.51 -15.74
C PRO A 739 13.01 23.35 -15.43
N ALA A 740 13.55 22.15 -15.21
CA ALA A 740 12.74 20.95 -14.96
C ALA A 740 11.81 21.09 -13.74
N GLU A 741 12.31 21.69 -12.66
CA GLU A 741 11.52 21.94 -11.43
C GLU A 741 10.33 22.87 -11.74
N ARG A 742 10.55 23.97 -12.46
CA ARG A 742 9.47 24.88 -12.86
C ARG A 742 8.47 24.24 -13.83
N ARG A 743 8.93 23.36 -14.74
CA ARG A 743 8.01 22.60 -15.61
C ARG A 743 7.08 21.70 -14.80
N GLN A 744 7.61 21.04 -13.77
CA GLN A 744 6.81 20.19 -12.89
C GLN A 744 5.78 21.00 -12.09
N GLU A 745 6.16 22.14 -11.53
CA GLU A 745 5.23 23.03 -10.80
C GLU A 745 4.02 23.42 -11.67
N VAL A 746 4.26 23.81 -12.92
CA VAL A 746 3.17 24.19 -13.85
C VAL A 746 2.24 23.01 -14.15
N VAL A 747 2.80 21.79 -14.30
CA VAL A 747 2.01 20.57 -14.52
C VAL A 747 1.21 20.20 -13.27
N ASP A 748 1.78 20.34 -12.08
CA ASP A 748 1.09 20.08 -10.81
C ASP A 748 -0.06 21.08 -10.59
N GLU A 749 0.17 22.37 -10.87
CA GLU A 749 -0.87 23.41 -10.82
C GLU A 749 -2.01 23.15 -11.82
N PHE A 750 -1.69 22.70 -13.04
CA PHE A 750 -2.67 22.30 -14.05
C PHE A 750 -3.47 21.04 -13.61
N SER A 751 -2.81 20.09 -12.98
CA SER A 751 -3.42 18.81 -12.57
C SER A 751 -4.50 18.95 -11.50
N VAL A 752 -4.48 20.05 -10.73
CA VAL A 752 -5.51 20.37 -9.72
C VAL A 752 -6.51 21.45 -10.20
N ALA A 753 -6.36 21.94 -11.43
CA ALA A 753 -7.26 22.93 -12.01
C ALA A 753 -8.63 22.31 -12.35
N ARG A 754 -9.67 23.17 -12.36
CA ARG A 754 -11.03 22.79 -12.78
C ARG A 754 -11.09 22.55 -14.30
N GLY A 755 -12.19 21.94 -14.77
CA GLY A 755 -12.51 21.83 -16.20
C GLY A 755 -12.43 23.18 -16.92
N GLY A 756 -12.07 23.15 -18.21
CA GLY A 756 -11.77 24.34 -19.02
C GLY A 756 -10.32 24.87 -18.89
N ALA A 757 -9.52 24.33 -17.98
CA ALA A 757 -8.10 24.66 -17.91
C ALA A 757 -7.34 24.16 -19.14
N VAL A 758 -6.42 24.99 -19.66
CA VAL A 758 -5.60 24.66 -20.82
C VAL A 758 -4.11 24.66 -20.48
N LEU A 759 -3.39 23.61 -20.87
CA LEU A 759 -1.93 23.57 -20.81
C LEU A 759 -1.36 23.71 -22.23
N VAL A 760 -0.54 24.74 -22.46
CA VAL A 760 0.18 24.92 -23.72
C VAL A 760 1.62 24.39 -23.60
N ALA A 761 2.04 23.55 -24.54
CA ALA A 761 3.35 22.91 -24.49
C ALA A 761 3.98 22.75 -25.87
N GLN A 762 5.32 22.89 -25.93
CA GLN A 762 6.04 22.45 -27.11
C GLN A 762 5.95 20.92 -27.21
N ILE A 763 5.59 20.40 -28.38
CA ILE A 763 5.36 18.95 -28.54
C ILE A 763 6.64 18.12 -28.24
N GLN A 764 7.81 18.68 -28.54
CA GLN A 764 9.12 18.09 -28.20
C GLN A 764 9.37 18.04 -26.68
N VAL A 765 8.82 19.01 -25.94
CA VAL A 765 8.93 19.10 -24.47
C VAL A 765 7.91 18.18 -23.80
N GLY A 766 6.78 17.93 -24.44
CA GLY A 766 5.81 16.89 -24.08
C GLY A 766 6.36 15.47 -24.20
N GLY A 767 7.38 15.25 -25.05
CA GLY A 767 8.10 13.98 -25.14
C GLY A 767 8.87 13.59 -23.87
N VAL A 768 9.03 14.50 -22.91
CA VAL A 768 9.98 14.36 -21.82
C VAL A 768 9.31 14.12 -20.46
N GLY A 769 8.71 12.94 -20.26
CA GLY A 769 8.42 12.36 -18.93
C GLY A 769 7.46 13.11 -18.00
N LEU A 770 6.71 14.11 -18.48
CA LEU A 770 5.75 14.85 -17.66
C LEU A 770 4.46 14.05 -17.45
N ASN A 771 3.86 14.15 -16.26
CA ASN A 771 2.59 13.51 -15.95
C ASN A 771 1.40 14.40 -16.40
N ILE A 772 0.92 14.20 -17.62
CA ILE A 772 -0.13 15.03 -18.24
C ILE A 772 -1.50 14.31 -18.31
N GLN A 773 -1.71 13.29 -17.48
CA GLN A 773 -2.97 12.53 -17.43
C GLN A 773 -4.21 13.36 -17.07
N ALA A 774 -4.01 14.53 -16.48
CA ALA A 774 -5.10 15.42 -16.14
C ALA A 774 -5.92 15.85 -17.38
N ALA A 775 -5.31 15.92 -18.56
CA ALA A 775 -5.99 16.29 -19.79
C ALA A 775 -6.63 15.08 -20.47
N SER A 776 -7.87 15.24 -20.91
CA SER A 776 -8.61 14.25 -21.72
C SER A 776 -8.92 14.76 -23.13
N VAL A 777 -8.61 16.03 -23.43
CA VAL A 777 -8.66 16.61 -24.78
C VAL A 777 -7.24 17.05 -25.16
N VAL A 778 -6.76 16.59 -26.32
CA VAL A 778 -5.44 16.91 -26.88
C VAL A 778 -5.66 17.63 -28.20
N VAL A 779 -5.04 18.79 -28.38
CA VAL A 779 -5.08 19.53 -29.64
C VAL A 779 -3.68 19.67 -30.20
N ILE A 780 -3.49 19.29 -31.47
CA ILE A 780 -2.24 19.39 -32.21
C ILE A 780 -2.41 20.50 -33.25
N CYS A 781 -1.65 21.59 -33.09
CA CYS A 781 -1.80 22.79 -33.93
C CYS A 781 -1.31 22.60 -35.38
N GLU A 782 -0.39 21.68 -35.60
CA GLU A 782 0.15 21.39 -36.93
C GLU A 782 0.70 19.95 -37.02
N PRO A 783 0.72 19.33 -38.22
CA PRO A 783 1.32 18.02 -38.43
C PRO A 783 2.81 18.00 -38.07
N GLN A 784 3.25 16.89 -37.49
CA GLN A 784 4.65 16.68 -37.16
C GLN A 784 5.38 15.92 -38.25
N VAL A 785 6.63 16.33 -38.49
CA VAL A 785 7.53 15.67 -39.46
C VAL A 785 7.74 14.19 -39.11
N LYS A 786 7.78 13.89 -37.81
CA LYS A 786 7.90 12.52 -37.28
C LYS A 786 6.58 12.13 -36.61
N PRO A 787 5.78 11.21 -37.19
CA PRO A 787 4.50 10.80 -36.62
C PRO A 787 4.60 10.30 -35.17
N THR A 788 5.73 9.69 -34.81
CA THR A 788 5.97 9.15 -33.47
C THR A 788 6.02 10.24 -32.41
N THR A 789 6.33 11.49 -32.78
CA THR A 789 6.30 12.63 -31.85
C THR A 789 4.87 12.94 -31.39
N GLU A 790 3.89 12.82 -32.28
CA GLU A 790 2.47 12.98 -31.94
C GLU A 790 1.99 11.84 -31.06
N TRP A 791 2.26 10.59 -31.45
CA TRP A 791 1.90 9.42 -30.66
C TRP A 791 2.48 9.46 -29.25
N GLN A 792 3.75 9.85 -29.09
CA GLN A 792 4.38 10.02 -27.79
C GLN A 792 3.69 11.10 -26.93
N ALA A 793 3.17 12.16 -27.56
CA ALA A 793 2.45 13.22 -26.87
C ALA A 793 1.03 12.77 -26.48
N ILE A 794 0.31 12.09 -27.37
CA ILE A 794 -1.02 11.51 -27.13
C ILE A 794 -0.95 10.47 -26.01
N ALA A 795 0.07 9.60 -26.01
CA ALA A 795 0.31 8.60 -24.96
C ALA A 795 0.59 9.22 -23.57
N ARG A 796 0.82 10.54 -23.47
CA ARG A 796 0.87 11.23 -22.15
C ARG A 796 -0.50 11.51 -21.57
N ALA A 797 -1.53 11.63 -22.42
CA ALA A 797 -2.93 11.78 -22.02
C ALA A 797 -3.63 10.41 -21.95
N ARG A 798 -3.51 9.59 -23.01
CA ARG A 798 -4.01 8.20 -23.08
C ARG A 798 -2.97 7.24 -22.49
N ARG A 799 -2.99 7.05 -21.19
CA ARG A 799 -2.10 6.10 -20.46
C ARG A 799 -2.80 5.53 -19.24
N MET A 800 -2.25 4.43 -18.70
CA MET A 800 -2.71 3.74 -17.50
C MET A 800 -3.20 4.67 -16.39
N GLY A 801 -4.47 4.52 -15.98
CA GLY A 801 -5.08 5.35 -14.95
C GLY A 801 -5.75 6.61 -15.48
N GLN A 802 -5.70 6.87 -16.79
CA GLN A 802 -6.67 7.74 -17.44
C GLN A 802 -8.03 7.03 -17.43
N LEU A 803 -9.04 7.72 -16.92
CA LEU A 803 -10.39 7.19 -16.78
C LEU A 803 -11.37 7.78 -17.80
N GLU A 804 -11.03 8.94 -18.36
CA GLU A 804 -11.83 9.63 -19.37
C GLU A 804 -11.43 9.17 -20.77
N SER A 805 -12.39 9.14 -21.70
CA SER A 805 -12.07 9.03 -23.12
C SER A 805 -11.10 10.14 -23.54
N VAL A 806 -10.14 9.82 -24.41
CA VAL A 806 -9.17 10.80 -24.90
C VAL A 806 -9.56 11.24 -26.30
N GLN A 807 -9.86 12.53 -26.46
CA GLN A 807 -10.14 13.14 -27.75
C GLN A 807 -8.90 13.84 -28.28
N VAL A 808 -8.52 13.53 -29.51
CA VAL A 808 -7.37 14.15 -30.19
C VAL A 808 -7.88 14.92 -31.39
N HIS A 809 -7.69 16.23 -31.36
CA HIS A 809 -7.99 17.15 -32.46
C HIS A 809 -6.70 17.51 -33.19
N ARG A 810 -6.67 17.28 -34.50
CA ARG A 810 -5.60 17.76 -35.39
C ARG A 810 -6.13 18.93 -36.19
N LEU A 811 -5.60 20.12 -35.92
CA LEU A 811 -5.96 21.32 -36.67
C LEU A 811 -5.16 21.33 -37.98
N LEU A 812 -5.83 21.14 -39.11
CA LEU A 812 -5.21 21.01 -40.42
C LEU A 812 -5.72 22.12 -41.34
N ALA A 813 -4.83 22.75 -42.10
CA ALA A 813 -5.23 23.72 -43.11
C ALA A 813 -5.31 23.06 -44.50
N GLU A 814 -6.45 23.23 -45.16
CA GLU A 814 -6.65 22.83 -46.56
C GLU A 814 -5.76 23.66 -47.49
N ASP A 815 -5.41 23.11 -48.65
CA ASP A 815 -4.65 23.80 -49.68
C ASP A 815 -3.33 24.37 -49.12
N SER A 816 -2.66 23.60 -48.25
CA SER A 816 -1.49 24.06 -47.50
C SER A 816 -0.45 22.96 -47.28
N VAL A 817 0.62 23.34 -46.59
CA VAL A 817 1.71 22.44 -46.17
C VAL A 817 1.20 21.31 -45.30
N ASP A 818 0.12 21.52 -44.55
CA ASP A 818 -0.43 20.53 -43.63
C ASP A 818 -1.03 19.36 -44.40
N GLU A 819 -1.89 19.66 -45.37
CA GLU A 819 -2.46 18.67 -46.29
C GLU A 819 -1.36 17.86 -46.97
N ARG A 820 -0.34 18.56 -47.47
CA ARG A 820 0.77 17.89 -48.16
C ARG A 820 1.60 17.01 -47.25
N MET A 821 1.83 17.44 -46.00
CA MET A 821 2.51 16.62 -45.01
C MET A 821 1.69 15.38 -44.68
N VAL A 822 0.38 15.51 -44.46
CA VAL A 822 -0.52 14.39 -44.19
C VAL A 822 -0.50 13.39 -45.35
N GLU A 823 -0.62 13.83 -46.60
CA GLU A 823 -0.55 12.96 -47.79
C GLU A 823 0.77 12.19 -47.90
N ILE A 824 1.91 12.86 -47.66
CA ILE A 824 3.23 12.23 -47.78
C ILE A 824 3.46 11.21 -46.65
N LEU A 825 2.89 11.47 -45.47
CA LEU A 825 3.04 10.63 -44.28
C LEU A 825 2.01 9.49 -44.22
N SER A 826 0.79 9.67 -44.74
CA SER A 826 -0.31 8.70 -44.69
C SER A 826 0.00 7.41 -45.46
N GLY A 827 0.55 7.52 -46.68
CA GLY A 827 0.98 6.36 -47.48
C GLY A 827 2.08 5.49 -46.83
N LYS A 828 2.65 5.93 -45.71
CA LYS A 828 3.67 5.22 -44.92
C LYS A 828 3.18 4.77 -43.54
N SER A 829 2.16 5.44 -42.98
CA SER A 829 1.55 5.10 -41.70
C SER A 829 0.82 3.75 -41.74
N ASP A 830 0.19 3.43 -42.88
CA ASP A 830 -0.48 2.13 -43.08
C ASP A 830 0.48 0.94 -43.02
N ILE A 831 1.71 1.14 -43.52
CA ILE A 831 2.76 0.11 -43.49
C ILE A 831 3.35 0.01 -42.07
N PHE A 832 3.43 1.11 -41.32
CA PHE A 832 3.85 1.12 -39.92
C PHE A 832 2.82 0.40 -39.02
N HIS A 833 1.52 0.69 -39.19
CA HIS A 833 0.46 -0.02 -38.47
C HIS A 833 0.39 -1.49 -38.86
N ALA A 834 0.61 -1.85 -40.13
CA ALA A 834 0.72 -3.26 -40.55
C ALA A 834 1.92 -3.97 -39.90
N PHE A 835 3.04 -3.28 -39.66
CA PHE A 835 4.21 -3.82 -38.97
C PHE A 835 4.00 -3.92 -37.45
N ALA A 836 3.20 -3.02 -36.86
CA ALA A 836 2.85 -2.99 -35.45
C ALA A 836 1.72 -3.98 -35.07
N ARG A 837 0.84 -4.34 -36.02
CA ARG A 837 -0.39 -5.11 -35.75
C ARG A 837 -0.39 -6.58 -36.16
N ILE A 838 0.63 -7.11 -36.84
CA ILE A 838 0.52 -8.46 -37.42
C ILE A 838 1.65 -9.40 -36.95
N SER A 839 1.25 -10.37 -36.13
CA SER A 839 1.89 -11.68 -36.05
C SER A 839 1.64 -12.45 -37.36
N ASP A 840 2.74 -12.90 -37.97
CA ASP A 840 2.80 -13.99 -38.97
C ASP A 840 2.45 -13.78 -40.45
N THR A 841 2.29 -12.58 -41.02
CA THR A 841 2.38 -12.49 -42.51
C THR A 841 2.70 -11.11 -43.08
N ALA A 842 3.95 -10.92 -43.54
CA ALA A 842 4.29 -10.39 -44.87
C ALA A 842 5.81 -10.18 -45.03
N GLN A 843 6.38 -10.83 -46.04
CA GLN A 843 7.75 -10.67 -46.51
C GLN A 843 7.81 -9.50 -47.51
N SER A 844 8.24 -8.31 -47.11
CA SER A 844 8.87 -7.36 -48.05
C SER A 844 9.52 -6.15 -47.36
N ALA A 845 10.85 -6.06 -47.56
CA ALA A 845 11.73 -4.88 -47.59
C ALA A 845 11.87 -4.02 -46.31
N PRO A 846 12.95 -4.21 -45.53
CA PRO A 846 13.37 -3.33 -44.42
C PRO A 846 13.97 -1.98 -44.87
N GLU A 847 14.20 -1.79 -46.18
CA GLU A 847 15.00 -0.67 -46.72
C GLU A 847 14.22 0.63 -46.98
N ALA A 848 12.92 0.70 -46.63
CA ALA A 848 12.02 1.77 -47.08
C ALA A 848 11.58 2.77 -45.98
N TYR A 849 12.44 3.15 -45.03
CA TYR A 849 12.01 4.07 -43.95
C TYR A 849 13.00 5.19 -43.67
N ASP A 850 13.12 6.13 -44.60
CA ASP A 850 13.64 7.45 -44.27
C ASP A 850 13.01 8.50 -45.18
N VAL A 851 12.24 9.42 -44.59
CA VAL A 851 12.17 10.77 -45.13
C VAL A 851 12.82 11.61 -44.07
N SER A 852 14.08 11.99 -44.31
CA SER A 852 14.70 12.95 -43.42
C SER A 852 13.85 14.23 -43.40
N GLU A 853 13.88 14.99 -42.31
CA GLU A 853 13.17 16.28 -42.24
C GLU A 853 13.53 17.17 -43.44
N ALA A 854 14.78 17.10 -43.89
CA ALA A 854 15.26 17.79 -45.09
C ALA A 854 14.60 17.27 -46.37
N ASP A 855 14.39 15.95 -46.53
CA ASP A 855 13.71 15.38 -47.69
C ASP A 855 12.23 15.73 -47.72
N LEU A 856 11.57 15.69 -46.56
CA LEU A 856 10.16 16.04 -46.45
C LEU A 856 9.98 17.51 -46.80
N ALA A 857 10.79 18.38 -46.17
CA ALA A 857 10.78 19.81 -46.45
C ALA A 857 11.01 20.09 -47.94
N ARG A 858 12.00 19.44 -48.57
CA ARG A 858 12.27 19.58 -50.01
C ARG A 858 11.07 19.19 -50.87
N ARG A 859 10.48 18.02 -50.64
CA ARG A 859 9.32 17.51 -51.40
C ARG A 859 8.10 18.41 -51.24
N VAL A 860 7.85 18.91 -50.04
CA VAL A 860 6.72 19.80 -49.76
C VAL A 860 6.93 21.17 -50.41
N ILE A 861 8.12 21.78 -50.26
CA ILE A 861 8.46 23.06 -50.91
C ILE A 861 8.30 22.95 -52.44
N GLU A 862 8.81 21.88 -53.05
CA GLU A 862 8.72 21.70 -54.50
C GLU A 862 7.25 21.57 -54.96
N ALA A 863 6.45 20.77 -54.25
CA ALA A 863 5.04 20.59 -54.57
C ALA A 863 4.25 21.91 -54.43
N GLU A 864 4.44 22.65 -53.35
CA GLU A 864 3.71 23.89 -53.08
C GLU A 864 4.10 25.02 -54.02
N ARG A 865 5.39 25.13 -54.40
CA ARG A 865 5.82 26.07 -55.44
C ARG A 865 5.21 25.73 -56.79
N ARG A 866 5.09 24.45 -57.13
CA ARG A 866 4.43 24.02 -58.38
C ARG A 866 2.95 24.41 -58.37
N ARG A 867 2.26 24.20 -57.24
CA ARG A 867 0.83 24.52 -57.08
C ARG A 867 0.55 26.03 -57.14
N LEU A 868 1.30 26.84 -56.39
CA LEU A 868 0.99 28.27 -56.22
C LEU A 868 1.72 29.21 -57.19
N LEU A 869 2.92 28.84 -57.66
CA LEU A 869 3.79 29.73 -58.45
C LEU A 869 4.00 29.24 -59.90
N GLY A 870 3.50 28.05 -60.25
CA GLY A 870 3.57 27.52 -61.63
C GLY A 870 4.98 27.22 -62.15
N ALA A 871 5.94 26.93 -61.26
CA ALA A 871 7.35 26.76 -61.64
C ALA A 871 7.59 25.52 -62.54
N PRO A 872 8.31 25.64 -63.68
CA PRO A 872 8.74 24.49 -64.48
C PRO A 872 9.90 23.75 -63.81
N ALA A 873 9.96 22.43 -64.01
CA ALA A 873 10.93 21.54 -63.37
C ALA A 873 12.40 21.91 -63.73
N ASP A 874 13.15 22.43 -62.76
CA ASP A 874 14.60 22.55 -62.89
C ASP A 874 15.22 21.16 -62.83
N LYS A 875 15.77 20.72 -63.98
CA LYS A 875 16.61 19.54 -64.11
C LYS A 875 17.99 19.81 -63.51
N ALA A 876 18.38 19.07 -62.47
CA ALA A 876 19.79 18.75 -62.18
C ALA A 876 19.91 17.46 -61.34
N PRO A 877 21.02 16.72 -61.44
CA PRO A 877 21.00 15.27 -61.63
C PRO A 877 21.07 14.47 -60.33
N TRP A 878 20.41 13.31 -60.35
CA TRP A 878 20.56 12.24 -59.38
C TRP A 878 21.94 11.56 -59.55
N PRO A 879 22.77 11.41 -58.51
CA PRO A 879 23.80 10.39 -58.50
C PRO A 879 23.17 9.04 -58.12
N ALA A 880 23.61 7.99 -58.83
CA ALA A 880 23.19 6.60 -58.66
C ALA A 880 23.62 6.00 -57.32
#